data_AF-A0A8T2B328-F1
#
_entry.id   AF-A0A8T2B328-F1
#
_cell.length_a   1.000
_cell.length_b   1.000
_cell.length_c   1.000
_cell.angle_alpha   90.00
_cell.angle_beta   90.00
_cell.angle_gamma   90.00
#
_symmetry.space_group_name_H-M   'P 1'
#
loop_
_entity.id
_entity.type
_entity.pdbx_description
1 polymer ?
#
loop_
_entity_poly.entity_id
_entity_poly.type
_entity_poly.pdbx_seq_one_letter_code
_entity_poly.pdbx_strand_id
1 'polypeptide(L)'
;MSISQASVGSGALSHVYIHHPALRCNIPESRGLFYDDANRLLICTTSSQVFSWETSPFNPDVPPSVDSINEGPILSIRFSLDKKAIAVQRSDCEIQLFNGETKKILNHKCKAGSESILGFFWSDSPLCDLAIVKTSGMDLFACDSMLNSLRLVETKKANVNWYTYTHETRLVLLASGLQCKTFNGFQLSTAGVVRLPRFEMTMARSESNSKPILSAGDLHLVTVYGRIYCLQVDREAMLLHLYRFYRDAVVHQGSLPIYSSKLSVNVVDNLLLVHQIDAKVVIIYDLFVDSRAPVSAPLPLLWRGYQGSDTSSQAANKEIESSESSTSNENIVMYEDGWTFLVPDLILDETNKVLWKIHLDLEAISASSSDRTSLLEFLQRRKLEANKAKQLCLGIARATILERRPATQVTQAIDVLVTAYSYSVKAGTYKEIKNEKATASTPTAGASPDNERHRPSGSNIDEDVEMNLSSGSKENMFCADEQQESQLSSPAVSPDELYKFVFASVEEMMVEESEYLVAIITEFLRSISAEKLKVDLNIYVMTIRLLAYSKRFAELSLFTTNKIIEPSKEVAFQLLESGRQNQNIRVRKLGLDMLRQLSLHHDYISSLVQDGYYLEALRYAQKHKVTSVRSSLFLEAAFASNDLQHLAAILRVLSELIPGFKETSEYYTFYGLLNDTSSSVAV
;
A
#
# COMPACT_ATOMS: atom_id res chain seq x y z
N MET A 1 -30.68 -21.49 2.11
CA MET A 1 -30.30 -22.55 1.15
C MET A 1 -29.99 -21.82 -0.14
N SER A 2 -28.80 -21.80 -0.74
CA SER A 2 -27.64 -22.69 -0.78
C SER A 2 -26.38 -21.83 -0.89
N ILE A 3 -25.47 -21.95 0.07
CA ILE A 3 -24.16 -21.30 0.04
C ILE A 3 -23.30 -22.12 -0.93
N SER A 4 -22.84 -21.50 -2.01
CA SER A 4 -21.82 -22.08 -2.88
C SER A 4 -20.53 -22.19 -2.08
N GLN A 5 -20.26 -23.40 -1.57
CA GLN A 5 -18.96 -23.81 -1.07
C GLN A 5 -17.96 -23.63 -2.20
N ALA A 6 -17.11 -22.60 -2.08
CA ALA A 6 -15.83 -22.62 -2.77
C ALA A 6 -15.06 -23.84 -2.24
N SER A 7 -14.56 -24.63 -3.18
CA SER A 7 -13.74 -25.83 -2.94
C SER A 7 -12.58 -25.50 -2.01
N VAL A 8 -12.71 -25.86 -0.72
CA VAL A 8 -11.61 -25.84 0.24
C VAL A 8 -10.76 -27.07 -0.06
N GLY A 9 -9.73 -26.88 -0.87
CA GLY A 9 -8.64 -27.84 -0.95
C GLY A 9 -8.04 -28.01 0.44
N SER A 10 -7.87 -29.27 0.86
CA SER A 10 -7.23 -29.69 2.12
C SER A 10 -5.74 -29.30 2.14
N GLY A 11 -5.44 -28.01 2.29
CA GLY A 11 -4.09 -27.48 2.50
C GLY A 11 -3.92 -27.03 3.94
N ALA A 12 -2.83 -27.41 4.58
CA ALA A 12 -2.49 -26.93 5.93
C ALA A 12 -2.52 -25.39 5.94
N LEU A 13 -3.36 -24.80 6.80
CA LEU A 13 -3.40 -23.37 7.00
C LEU A 13 -2.03 -22.91 7.53
N SER A 14 -1.40 -21.96 6.85
CA SER A 14 -0.21 -21.27 7.32
C SER A 14 -0.24 -19.81 6.90
N HIS A 15 0.34 -18.96 7.73
CA HIS A 15 0.41 -17.51 7.53
C HIS A 15 1.67 -17.08 6.77
N VAL A 16 2.67 -17.97 6.66
CA VAL A 16 3.94 -17.70 5.97
C VAL A 16 4.26 -18.87 5.07
N TYR A 17 4.67 -18.60 3.84
CA TYR A 17 4.99 -19.65 2.88
C TYR A 17 6.19 -19.31 2.00
N ILE A 18 6.78 -20.36 1.43
CA ILE A 18 7.72 -20.30 0.31
C ILE A 18 7.04 -20.91 -0.91
N HIS A 19 7.27 -20.36 -2.10
CA HIS A 19 6.61 -20.76 -3.33
C HIS A 19 7.59 -21.40 -4.31
N HIS A 20 7.17 -22.50 -4.94
CA HIS A 20 7.88 -23.14 -6.06
C HIS A 20 7.53 -22.45 -7.38
N PRO A 21 8.48 -22.28 -8.33
CA PRO A 21 9.87 -22.76 -8.27
C PRO A 21 10.80 -21.91 -7.41
N ALA A 22 11.77 -22.57 -6.78
CA ALA A 22 12.91 -21.90 -6.16
C ALA A 22 13.93 -21.49 -7.22
N LEU A 23 14.75 -20.49 -6.90
CA LEU A 23 15.92 -20.18 -7.70
C LEU A 23 16.97 -21.27 -7.46
N ARG A 24 17.33 -22.02 -8.51
CA ARG A 24 18.33 -23.09 -8.44
C ARG A 24 19.73 -22.51 -8.63
N CYS A 25 20.62 -22.74 -7.66
CA CYS A 25 22.00 -22.29 -7.70
C CYS A 25 23.01 -23.46 -7.73
N ASN A 26 22.55 -24.62 -8.23
CA ASN A 26 23.39 -25.81 -8.37
C ASN A 26 24.39 -25.65 -9.52
N ILE A 27 25.62 -25.29 -9.17
CA ILE A 27 26.76 -25.24 -10.09
C ILE A 27 27.70 -26.42 -9.75
N PRO A 28 28.08 -27.24 -10.75
CA PRO A 28 29.08 -28.30 -10.55
C PRO A 28 30.37 -27.76 -9.95
N GLU A 29 30.97 -28.49 -9.02
CA GLU A 29 32.23 -28.12 -8.36
C GLU A 29 32.19 -26.80 -7.57
N SER A 30 30.99 -26.37 -7.15
CA SER A 30 30.84 -25.21 -6.28
C SER A 30 31.60 -25.40 -4.95
N ARG A 31 32.40 -24.38 -4.60
CA ARG A 31 33.22 -24.33 -3.39
C ARG A 31 32.56 -23.59 -2.23
N GLY A 32 31.53 -22.80 -2.51
CA GLY A 32 30.83 -22.00 -1.51
C GLY A 32 29.71 -21.16 -2.11
N LEU A 33 28.75 -20.81 -1.26
CA LEU A 33 27.66 -19.88 -1.54
C LEU A 33 27.81 -18.66 -0.62
N PHE A 34 27.61 -17.47 -1.16
CA PHE A 34 27.75 -16.21 -0.46
C PHE A 34 26.58 -15.30 -0.83
N TYR A 35 26.18 -14.43 0.10
CA TYR A 35 25.15 -13.43 -0.16
C TYR A 35 25.76 -12.03 -0.06
N ASP A 36 25.68 -11.28 -1.14
CA ASP A 36 26.02 -9.86 -1.17
C ASP A 36 24.75 -9.05 -0.99
N ASP A 37 24.42 -8.73 0.25
CA ASP A 37 23.24 -7.97 0.65
C ASP A 37 23.22 -6.54 0.09
N ALA A 38 24.39 -5.97 -0.23
CA ALA A 38 24.47 -4.63 -0.80
C ALA A 38 23.94 -4.57 -2.23
N ASN A 39 24.29 -5.57 -3.04
CA ASN A 39 23.85 -5.69 -4.42
C ASN A 39 22.63 -6.63 -4.59
N ARG A 40 22.18 -7.25 -3.49
CA ARG A 40 21.16 -8.31 -3.47
C ARG A 40 21.50 -9.46 -4.43
N LEU A 41 22.74 -9.90 -4.41
CA LEU A 41 23.25 -10.99 -5.25
C LEU A 41 23.47 -12.26 -4.41
N LEU A 42 22.97 -13.39 -4.91
CA LEU A 42 23.45 -14.70 -4.49
C LEU A 42 24.68 -15.03 -5.34
N ILE A 43 25.77 -15.44 -4.71
CA ILE A 43 27.06 -15.69 -5.37
C ILE A 43 27.44 -17.15 -5.11
N CYS A 44 27.73 -17.89 -6.17
CA CYS A 44 28.29 -19.23 -6.13
C CYS A 44 29.68 -19.20 -6.77
N THR A 45 30.67 -19.80 -6.13
CA THR A 45 32.06 -19.75 -6.63
C THR A 45 32.59 -21.14 -6.94
N THR A 46 33.33 -21.27 -8.04
CA THR A 46 34.14 -22.46 -8.35
C THR A 46 35.63 -22.15 -8.11
N SER A 47 36.55 -22.94 -8.66
CA SER A 47 37.99 -22.67 -8.56
C SER A 47 38.39 -21.34 -9.22
N SER A 48 37.77 -20.98 -10.35
CA SER A 48 38.18 -19.86 -11.21
C SER A 48 37.02 -18.97 -11.69
N GLN A 49 35.78 -19.35 -11.41
CA GLN A 49 34.59 -18.61 -11.86
C GLN A 49 33.68 -18.23 -10.69
N VAL A 50 32.96 -17.14 -10.89
CA VAL A 50 31.96 -16.61 -9.99
C VAL A 50 30.64 -16.54 -10.75
N PHE A 51 29.64 -17.22 -10.25
CA PHE A 51 28.26 -17.20 -10.75
C PHE A 51 27.44 -16.32 -9.81
N SER A 52 26.68 -15.37 -10.35
CA SER A 52 25.85 -14.48 -9.55
C SER A 52 24.42 -14.38 -10.07
N TRP A 53 23.45 -14.37 -9.16
CA TRP A 53 22.03 -14.22 -9.46
C TRP A 53 21.46 -13.02 -8.73
N GLU A 54 20.67 -12.21 -9.42
CA GLU A 54 19.89 -11.15 -8.80
C GLU A 54 18.72 -11.74 -8.00
N THR A 55 18.59 -11.33 -6.74
CA THR A 55 17.54 -11.81 -5.84
C THR A 55 16.36 -10.83 -5.71
N SER A 56 16.47 -9.65 -6.34
CA SER A 56 15.47 -8.59 -6.28
C SER A 56 15.46 -7.79 -7.60
N PRO A 57 14.39 -7.83 -8.41
CA PRO A 57 13.18 -8.63 -8.22
C PRO A 57 13.50 -10.14 -8.19
N PHE A 58 12.74 -10.91 -7.40
CA PHE A 58 12.99 -12.34 -7.28
C PHE A 58 12.41 -13.06 -8.49
N ASN A 59 13.27 -13.68 -9.30
CA ASN A 59 12.89 -14.46 -10.46
C ASN A 59 13.62 -15.82 -10.41
N PRO A 60 12.92 -16.94 -10.23
CA PRO A 60 13.54 -18.26 -10.13
C PRO A 60 14.20 -18.72 -11.45
N ASP A 61 13.77 -18.19 -12.59
CA ASP A 61 14.24 -18.59 -13.92
C ASP A 61 15.39 -17.71 -14.45
N VAL A 62 15.93 -16.80 -13.62
CA VAL A 62 17.00 -15.88 -14.04
C VAL A 62 18.32 -16.65 -14.23
N PRO A 63 19.00 -16.52 -15.39
CA PRO A 63 20.31 -17.13 -15.59
C PRO A 63 21.40 -16.41 -14.77
N PRO A 64 22.46 -17.12 -14.32
CA PRO A 64 23.57 -16.48 -13.64
C PRO A 64 24.40 -15.60 -14.57
N SER A 65 24.89 -14.49 -14.04
CA SER A 65 26.04 -13.78 -14.62
C SER A 65 27.33 -14.49 -14.22
N VAL A 66 28.29 -14.57 -15.15
CA VAL A 66 29.54 -15.32 -14.94
C VAL A 66 30.76 -14.41 -15.09
N ASP A 67 31.55 -14.35 -14.02
CA ASP A 67 32.81 -13.61 -13.97
C ASP A 67 33.99 -14.56 -13.72
N SER A 68 35.17 -14.17 -14.19
CA SER A 68 36.41 -14.93 -13.95
C SER A 68 37.23 -14.27 -12.85
N ILE A 69 37.71 -15.10 -11.92
CA ILE A 69 38.60 -14.69 -10.83
C ILE A 69 39.83 -15.59 -10.80
N ASN A 70 40.90 -15.13 -10.15
CA ASN A 70 42.06 -15.99 -9.94
C ASN A 70 41.73 -17.17 -9.01
N GLU A 71 42.43 -18.27 -9.22
CA GLU A 71 42.33 -19.43 -8.35
C GLU A 71 42.84 -19.13 -6.94
N GLY A 72 42.18 -19.70 -5.93
CA GLY A 72 42.58 -19.61 -4.54
C GLY A 72 41.43 -19.86 -3.57
N PRO A 73 41.72 -19.90 -2.25
CA PRO A 73 40.69 -19.93 -1.22
C PRO A 73 39.82 -18.67 -1.26
N ILE A 74 38.56 -18.80 -0.86
CA ILE A 74 37.58 -17.72 -0.79
C ILE A 74 36.92 -17.82 0.58
N LEU A 75 37.21 -16.85 1.46
CA LEU A 75 36.55 -16.74 2.77
C LEU A 75 35.31 -15.85 2.68
N SER A 76 35.37 -14.82 1.83
CA SER A 76 34.26 -13.91 1.57
C SER A 76 34.44 -13.28 0.20
N ILE A 77 33.33 -12.98 -0.48
CA ILE A 77 33.30 -12.35 -1.80
C ILE A 77 32.12 -11.38 -1.87
N ARG A 78 32.35 -10.17 -2.36
CA ARG A 78 31.31 -9.14 -2.56
C ARG A 78 31.63 -8.27 -3.77
N PHE A 79 30.61 -7.84 -4.49
CA PHE A 79 30.74 -6.91 -5.60
C PHE A 79 30.78 -5.48 -5.08
N SER A 80 31.49 -4.59 -5.77
CA SER A 80 31.30 -3.14 -5.57
C SER A 80 29.86 -2.74 -5.91
N LEU A 81 29.40 -1.60 -5.41
CA LEU A 81 28.00 -1.16 -5.59
C LEU A 81 27.64 -0.85 -7.05
N ASP A 82 28.64 -0.51 -7.87
CA ASP A 82 28.50 -0.35 -9.32
C ASP A 82 28.71 -1.67 -10.08
N LYS A 83 28.94 -2.78 -9.37
CA LYS A 83 29.23 -4.12 -9.89
C LYS A 83 30.46 -4.21 -10.79
N LYS A 84 31.31 -3.19 -10.84
CA LYS A 84 32.53 -3.16 -11.67
C LYS A 84 33.70 -3.91 -11.07
N ALA A 85 33.66 -4.18 -9.77
CA ALA A 85 34.73 -4.83 -9.02
C ALA A 85 34.22 -6.01 -8.23
N ILE A 86 35.08 -7.01 -8.07
CA ILE A 86 34.87 -8.15 -7.19
C ILE A 86 35.96 -8.12 -6.13
N ALA A 87 35.58 -7.92 -4.87
CA ALA A 87 36.49 -8.05 -3.75
C ALA A 87 36.39 -9.47 -3.17
N VAL A 88 37.54 -10.10 -2.93
CA VAL A 88 37.66 -11.47 -2.45
C VAL A 88 38.63 -11.49 -1.27
N GLN A 89 38.15 -11.90 -0.10
CA GLN A 89 39.02 -12.19 1.04
C GLN A 89 39.64 -13.58 0.85
N ARG A 90 40.95 -13.62 0.63
CA ARG A 90 41.71 -14.86 0.39
C ARG A 90 42.19 -15.52 1.68
N SER A 91 42.49 -14.70 2.68
CA SER A 91 42.94 -15.15 4.00
C SER A 91 42.52 -14.17 5.08
N ASP A 92 42.91 -14.45 6.32
CA ASP A 92 42.79 -13.53 7.45
C ASP A 92 43.74 -12.32 7.34
N CYS A 93 44.56 -12.20 6.29
CA CYS A 93 45.50 -11.09 6.11
C CYS A 93 45.44 -10.47 4.70
N GLU A 94 44.68 -11.03 3.76
CA GLU A 94 44.69 -10.62 2.35
C GLU A 94 43.28 -10.49 1.76
N ILE A 95 43.02 -9.33 1.15
CA ILE A 95 41.86 -9.06 0.29
C ILE A 95 42.38 -8.70 -1.10
N GLN A 96 41.81 -9.32 -2.14
CA GLN A 96 42.11 -9.05 -3.53
C GLN A 96 40.90 -8.39 -4.20
N LEU A 97 41.12 -7.32 -4.95
CA LEU A 97 40.10 -6.63 -5.71
C LEU A 97 40.36 -6.84 -7.20
N PHE A 98 39.41 -7.46 -7.88
CA PHE A 98 39.42 -7.70 -9.31
C PHE A 98 38.56 -6.64 -9.99
N ASN A 99 39.13 -5.86 -10.89
CA ASN A 99 38.35 -4.95 -11.73
C ASN A 99 37.87 -5.71 -12.98
N GLY A 100 36.55 -5.82 -13.14
CA GLY A 100 35.92 -6.55 -14.24
C GLY A 100 36.20 -5.95 -15.62
N GLU A 101 36.33 -4.62 -15.71
CA GLU A 101 36.56 -3.86 -16.95
C GLU A 101 38.04 -3.89 -17.37
N THR A 102 38.95 -3.55 -16.44
CA THR A 102 40.38 -3.43 -16.74
C THR A 102 41.16 -4.74 -16.59
N LYS A 103 40.53 -5.77 -15.99
CA LYS A 103 41.15 -7.04 -15.60
C LYS A 103 42.39 -6.88 -14.68
N LYS A 104 42.54 -5.71 -14.05
CA LYS A 104 43.59 -5.46 -13.05
C LYS A 104 43.21 -6.07 -11.70
N ILE A 105 44.24 -6.37 -10.92
CA ILE A 105 44.12 -6.94 -9.58
C ILE A 105 44.88 -6.06 -8.61
N LEU A 106 44.19 -5.60 -7.56
CA LEU A 106 44.80 -4.94 -6.43
C LEU A 106 44.81 -5.87 -5.22
N ASN A 107 45.95 -5.95 -4.54
CA ASN A 107 46.09 -6.75 -3.33
C ASN A 107 46.25 -5.84 -2.12
N HIS A 108 45.31 -5.94 -1.18
CA HIS A 108 45.43 -5.33 0.13
C HIS A 108 45.90 -6.39 1.13
N LYS A 109 47.05 -6.13 1.79
CA LYS A 109 47.64 -7.05 2.78
C LYS A 109 47.82 -6.36 4.13
N CYS A 110 47.31 -6.98 5.18
CA CYS A 110 47.62 -6.62 6.55
C CYS A 110 48.99 -7.16 6.97
N LYS A 111 49.63 -6.52 7.95
CA LYS A 111 50.91 -6.98 8.49
C LYS A 111 50.70 -8.30 9.24
N ALA A 112 51.17 -9.40 8.64
CA ALA A 112 51.07 -10.74 9.17
C ALA A 112 51.55 -10.82 10.63
N GLY A 113 50.74 -11.42 11.50
CA GLY A 113 51.05 -11.65 12.92
C GLY A 113 50.72 -10.49 13.88
N SER A 114 50.31 -9.32 13.39
CA SER A 114 49.92 -8.19 14.27
C SER A 114 48.41 -7.96 14.34
N GLU A 115 47.71 -8.13 13.22
CA GLU A 115 46.28 -7.89 13.07
C GLU A 115 45.74 -8.92 12.07
N SER A 116 44.47 -9.31 12.23
CA SER A 116 43.76 -10.18 11.30
C SER A 116 42.48 -9.51 10.81
N ILE A 117 42.17 -9.71 9.53
CA ILE A 117 40.98 -9.27 8.84
C ILE A 117 39.82 -10.18 9.25
N LEU A 118 38.82 -9.59 9.89
CA LEU A 118 37.56 -10.25 10.22
C LEU A 118 36.61 -10.26 9.02
N GLY A 119 36.68 -9.23 8.17
CA GLY A 119 35.98 -9.17 6.91
C GLY A 119 35.91 -7.75 6.34
N PHE A 120 35.05 -7.54 5.35
CA PHE A 120 34.94 -6.27 4.65
C PHE A 120 33.53 -6.05 4.09
N PHE A 121 33.20 -4.80 3.78
CA PHE A 121 31.95 -4.45 3.11
C PHE A 121 32.10 -3.17 2.29
N TRP A 122 31.28 -3.06 1.25
CA TRP A 122 31.16 -1.85 0.44
C TRP A 122 30.15 -0.88 1.06
N SER A 123 30.42 0.42 0.89
CA SER A 123 29.58 1.50 1.36
C SER A 123 29.29 2.48 0.24
N ASP A 124 28.12 3.11 0.31
CA ASP A 124 27.71 4.20 -0.58
C ASP A 124 27.98 5.58 0.06
N SER A 125 28.78 5.62 1.14
CA SER A 125 29.19 6.87 1.75
C SER A 125 30.18 7.59 0.84
N PRO A 126 30.02 8.89 0.57
CA PRO A 126 30.90 9.61 -0.36
C PRO A 126 32.36 9.71 0.11
N LEU A 127 32.64 9.37 1.36
CA LEU A 127 33.97 9.41 1.96
C LEU A 127 34.62 8.03 2.10
N CYS A 128 33.89 6.95 1.83
CA CYS A 128 34.35 5.59 2.02
C CYS A 128 33.65 4.64 1.05
N ASP A 129 34.41 4.06 0.13
CA ASP A 129 33.90 3.05 -0.79
C ASP A 129 33.98 1.65 -0.16
N LEU A 130 35.10 1.34 0.51
CA LEU A 130 35.38 0.03 1.07
C LEU A 130 35.81 0.14 2.54
N ALA A 131 35.13 -0.59 3.42
CA ALA A 131 35.52 -0.72 4.82
C ALA A 131 36.10 -2.11 5.08
N ILE A 132 37.26 -2.18 5.74
CA ILE A 132 37.90 -3.42 6.16
C ILE A 132 37.90 -3.49 7.68
N VAL A 133 37.29 -4.52 8.24
CA VAL A 133 37.22 -4.75 9.68
C VAL A 133 38.30 -5.73 10.09
N LYS A 134 39.07 -5.35 11.11
CA LYS A 134 40.20 -6.09 11.65
C LYS A 134 40.05 -6.28 13.15
N THR A 135 40.84 -7.17 13.75
CA THR A 135 40.90 -7.32 15.21
C THR A 135 41.33 -6.07 15.97
N SER A 136 42.00 -5.13 15.29
CA SER A 136 42.44 -3.84 15.86
C SER A 136 41.54 -2.64 15.53
N GLY A 137 40.44 -2.86 14.80
CA GLY A 137 39.46 -1.82 14.50
C GLY A 137 38.90 -1.91 13.09
N MET A 138 38.61 -0.76 12.48
CA MET A 138 38.07 -0.67 11.13
C MET A 138 38.82 0.39 10.33
N ASP A 139 39.28 0.03 9.14
CA ASP A 139 39.92 0.93 8.19
C ASP A 139 38.94 1.27 7.06
N LEU A 140 38.83 2.57 6.74
CA LEU A 140 37.97 3.10 5.69
C LEU A 140 38.82 3.51 4.50
N PHE A 141 38.50 2.99 3.32
CA PHE A 141 39.23 3.23 2.08
C PHE A 141 38.36 3.94 1.05
N ALA A 142 39.00 4.83 0.29
CA ALA A 142 38.48 5.36 -0.96
C ALA A 142 39.19 4.67 -2.13
N CYS A 143 38.39 4.25 -3.11
CA CYS A 143 38.81 3.64 -4.35
C CYS A 143 38.90 4.71 -5.44
N ASP A 144 39.97 4.68 -6.23
CA ASP A 144 39.99 5.41 -7.50
C ASP A 144 38.96 4.81 -8.49
N SER A 145 38.43 5.61 -9.42
CA SER A 145 37.37 5.20 -10.37
C SER A 145 37.77 4.01 -11.25
N MET A 146 39.08 3.81 -11.45
CA MET A 146 39.67 2.70 -12.20
C MET A 146 40.14 1.55 -11.30
N LEU A 147 39.95 1.65 -9.98
CA LEU A 147 40.53 0.76 -8.97
C LEU A 147 42.03 0.56 -9.19
N ASN A 148 42.75 1.67 -9.42
CA ASN A 148 44.21 1.64 -9.55
C ASN A 148 44.92 1.71 -8.18
N SER A 149 44.27 2.28 -7.17
CA SER A 149 44.82 2.37 -5.82
C SER A 149 43.72 2.39 -4.77
N LEU A 150 44.04 1.86 -3.59
CA LEU A 150 43.23 1.96 -2.38
C LEU A 150 43.86 3.01 -1.46
N ARG A 151 43.17 4.12 -1.25
CA ARG A 151 43.63 5.19 -0.36
C ARG A 151 42.96 5.04 1.00
N LEU A 152 43.74 4.80 2.04
CA LEU A 152 43.26 4.83 3.41
C LEU A 152 42.79 6.25 3.76
N VAL A 153 41.51 6.40 4.09
CA VAL A 153 40.88 7.67 4.47
C VAL A 153 40.95 7.85 5.98
N GLU A 154 40.52 6.84 6.73
CA GLU A 154 40.46 6.92 8.19
C GLU A 154 40.58 5.53 8.84
N THR A 155 41.22 5.47 10.01
CA THR A 155 41.29 4.26 10.84
C THR A 155 40.55 4.49 12.16
N LYS A 156 39.54 3.67 12.44
CA LYS A 156 38.81 3.62 13.71
C LYS A 156 39.38 2.51 14.59
N LYS A 157 40.31 2.85 15.48
CA LYS A 157 40.98 1.86 16.36
C LYS A 157 40.04 1.36 17.46
N ALA A 158 39.91 0.05 17.59
CA ALA A 158 39.17 -0.62 18.67
C ALA A 158 39.57 -2.11 18.73
N ASN A 159 39.56 -2.73 19.90
CA ASN A 159 39.67 -4.19 19.95
C ASN A 159 38.35 -4.80 19.46
N VAL A 160 38.41 -5.68 18.46
CA VAL A 160 37.23 -6.31 17.84
C VAL A 160 37.36 -7.83 17.89
N ASN A 161 36.36 -8.48 18.48
CA ASN A 161 36.26 -9.94 18.53
C ASN A 161 35.51 -10.49 17.30
N TRP A 162 34.41 -9.84 16.93
CA TRP A 162 33.63 -10.10 15.72
C TRP A 162 32.84 -8.83 15.36
N TYR A 163 32.28 -8.80 14.15
CA TYR A 163 31.44 -7.69 13.69
C TYR A 163 30.19 -8.19 12.99
N THR A 164 29.19 -7.32 12.90
CA THR A 164 28.06 -7.50 11.99
C THR A 164 27.82 -6.22 11.21
N TYR A 165 27.37 -6.35 9.98
CA TYR A 165 27.00 -5.26 9.09
C TYR A 165 25.88 -5.72 8.18
N THR A 166 24.91 -4.84 7.93
CA THR A 166 23.94 -5.01 6.84
C THR A 166 23.86 -3.72 6.04
N HIS A 167 23.86 -3.84 4.71
CA HIS A 167 23.75 -2.70 3.81
C HIS A 167 22.39 -1.99 3.94
N GLU A 168 21.33 -2.74 4.27
CA GLU A 168 20.00 -2.17 4.53
C GLU A 168 20.01 -1.16 5.69
N THR A 169 20.70 -1.46 6.79
CA THR A 169 20.80 -0.57 7.95
C THR A 169 21.94 0.43 7.84
N ARG A 170 22.91 0.15 6.97
CA ARG A 170 24.20 0.87 6.84
C ARG A 170 24.95 0.98 8.17
N LEU A 171 24.68 0.05 9.07
CA LEU A 171 25.19 0.06 10.42
C LEU A 171 26.18 -1.09 10.58
N VAL A 172 27.39 -0.78 11.03
CA VAL A 172 28.37 -1.77 11.48
C VAL A 172 28.45 -1.74 13.00
N LEU A 173 28.37 -2.92 13.62
CA LEU A 173 28.57 -3.10 15.05
C LEU A 173 29.84 -3.92 15.29
N LEU A 174 30.77 -3.37 16.07
CA LEU A 174 32.01 -4.01 16.46
C LEU A 174 31.88 -4.53 17.89
N ALA A 175 31.81 -5.85 18.05
CA ALA A 175 31.74 -6.50 19.36
C ALA A 175 33.13 -6.58 19.99
N SER A 176 33.19 -6.33 21.30
CA SER A 176 34.45 -6.28 22.04
C SER A 176 34.31 -6.82 23.46
N GLY A 177 35.45 -7.23 24.02
CA GLY A 177 35.57 -7.70 25.40
C GLY A 177 35.40 -9.22 25.53
N LEU A 178 35.75 -9.76 26.70
CA LEU A 178 35.81 -11.21 26.94
C LEU A 178 34.47 -11.95 26.71
N GLN A 179 33.34 -11.26 26.91
CA GLN A 179 31.99 -11.80 26.69
C GLN A 179 31.35 -11.28 25.40
N CYS A 180 32.06 -10.46 24.61
CA CYS A 180 31.57 -9.84 23.37
C CYS A 180 30.28 -9.03 23.50
N LYS A 181 29.95 -8.53 24.71
CA LYS A 181 28.70 -7.81 24.99
C LYS A 181 28.79 -6.30 24.83
N THR A 182 30.00 -5.75 24.62
CA THR A 182 30.21 -4.31 24.50
C THR A 182 30.42 -3.93 23.04
N PHE A 183 29.63 -2.97 22.55
CA PHE A 183 29.58 -2.62 21.14
C PHE A 183 30.05 -1.19 20.89
N ASN A 184 30.87 -1.03 19.84
CA ASN A 184 31.09 0.25 19.18
C ASN A 184 30.38 0.20 17.83
N GLY A 185 29.40 1.07 17.62
CA GLY A 185 28.64 1.15 16.38
C GLY A 185 29.07 2.33 15.51
N PHE A 186 29.03 2.14 14.20
CA PHE A 186 29.21 3.21 13.21
C PHE A 186 28.13 3.10 12.14
N GLN A 187 27.42 4.20 11.89
CA GLN A 187 26.46 4.31 10.80
C GLN A 187 27.09 5.05 9.63
N LEU A 188 27.06 4.43 8.46
CA LEU A 188 27.55 5.00 7.21
C LEU A 188 26.39 5.71 6.51
N SER A 189 26.56 6.99 6.23
CA SER A 189 25.55 7.82 5.61
C SER A 189 26.15 8.68 4.51
N THR A 190 25.29 9.38 3.76
CA THR A 190 25.71 10.39 2.78
C THR A 190 26.43 11.57 3.44
N ALA A 191 26.17 11.84 4.72
CA ALA A 191 26.88 12.87 5.50
C ALA A 191 28.25 12.38 6.04
N GLY A 192 28.63 11.13 5.77
CA GLY A 192 29.84 10.48 6.28
C GLY A 192 29.55 9.42 7.34
N VAL A 193 30.59 9.05 8.09
CA VAL A 193 30.55 7.97 9.09
C VAL A 193 30.28 8.54 10.48
N VAL A 194 29.10 8.25 11.03
CA VAL A 194 28.66 8.69 12.35
C VAL A 194 28.95 7.60 13.37
N ARG A 195 29.68 7.93 14.44
CA ARG A 195 29.89 7.03 15.56
C ARG A 195 28.68 7.06 16.49
N LEU A 196 28.16 5.89 16.84
CA LEU A 196 27.10 5.75 17.83
C LEU A 196 27.66 5.73 19.26
N PRO A 197 26.84 6.07 20.27
CA PRO A 197 27.20 5.86 21.66
C PRO A 197 27.62 4.41 21.89
N ARG A 198 28.72 4.21 22.62
CA ARG A 198 29.12 2.88 23.07
C ARG A 198 28.04 2.35 24.01
N PHE A 199 27.59 1.12 23.77
CA PHE A 199 26.56 0.49 24.60
C PHE A 199 26.97 -0.95 24.94
N GLU A 200 26.31 -1.51 25.93
CA GLU A 200 26.52 -2.88 26.40
C GLU A 200 25.17 -3.60 26.44
N MET A 201 25.15 -4.83 25.95
CA MET A 201 23.97 -5.67 25.97
C MET A 201 23.88 -6.46 27.27
N THR A 202 22.68 -6.55 27.82
CA THR A 202 22.39 -7.38 29.00
C THR A 202 22.16 -8.82 28.57
N MET A 203 22.73 -9.77 29.32
CA MET A 203 22.46 -11.20 29.18
C MET A 203 22.10 -11.78 30.54
N ALA A 204 21.15 -12.70 30.57
CA ALA A 204 20.88 -13.51 31.74
C ALA A 204 22.11 -14.33 32.16
N ARG A 205 22.19 -14.62 33.45
CA ARG A 205 23.29 -15.41 34.01
C ARG A 205 22.94 -16.88 33.89
N SER A 206 23.86 -17.69 33.38
CA SER A 206 23.74 -19.14 33.41
C SER A 206 23.86 -19.65 34.86
N GLU A 207 23.11 -20.70 35.19
CA GLU A 207 23.20 -21.41 36.48
C GLU A 207 24.58 -22.05 36.70
N SER A 208 25.33 -22.29 35.61
CA SER A 208 26.58 -23.05 35.60
C SER A 208 27.85 -22.28 36.04
N ASN A 209 27.75 -21.06 36.58
CA ASN A 209 28.88 -20.12 36.81
C ASN A 209 29.73 -19.80 35.55
N SER A 210 29.41 -20.39 34.39
CA SER A 210 29.98 -20.00 33.11
C SER A 210 29.33 -18.69 32.67
N LYS A 211 30.15 -17.74 32.27
CA LYS A 211 29.70 -16.44 31.76
C LYS A 211 29.37 -16.60 30.28
N PRO A 212 28.11 -16.42 29.84
CA PRO A 212 27.77 -16.58 28.43
C PRO A 212 28.55 -15.57 27.58
N ILE A 213 28.98 -16.02 26.39
CA ILE A 213 29.70 -15.23 25.39
C ILE A 213 28.73 -15.00 24.23
N LEU A 214 28.51 -13.74 23.89
CA LEU A 214 27.63 -13.36 22.79
C LEU A 214 28.32 -13.65 21.44
N SER A 215 27.70 -14.46 20.59
CA SER A 215 28.22 -14.75 19.25
C SER A 215 27.61 -13.82 18.20
N ALA A 216 28.24 -13.71 17.03
CA ALA A 216 27.70 -12.92 15.92
C ALA A 216 26.35 -13.45 15.41
N GLY A 217 26.11 -14.76 15.51
CA GLY A 217 24.86 -15.39 15.11
C GLY A 217 23.68 -15.13 16.08
N ASP A 218 23.95 -14.60 17.26
CA ASP A 218 22.91 -14.25 18.25
C ASP A 218 22.38 -12.82 18.06
N LEU A 219 22.81 -12.13 17.00
CA LEU A 219 22.52 -10.72 16.78
C LEU A 219 22.08 -10.46 15.34
N HIS A 220 20.92 -9.84 15.18
CA HIS A 220 20.35 -9.53 13.87
C HIS A 220 20.04 -8.04 13.74
N LEU A 221 20.55 -7.41 12.69
CA LEU A 221 20.23 -6.03 12.33
C LEU A 221 19.10 -6.02 11.31
N VAL A 222 17.99 -5.35 11.64
CA VAL A 222 16.79 -5.30 10.80
C VAL A 222 16.21 -3.89 10.73
N THR A 223 15.53 -3.57 9.63
CA THR A 223 14.76 -2.34 9.48
C THR A 223 13.28 -2.67 9.43
N VAL A 224 12.49 -2.07 10.33
CA VAL A 224 11.04 -2.28 10.43
C VAL A 224 10.34 -0.94 10.55
N TYR A 225 9.44 -0.61 9.62
CA TYR A 225 8.78 0.71 9.50
C TYR A 225 9.77 1.88 9.47
N GLY A 226 10.89 1.73 8.76
CA GLY A 226 11.95 2.74 8.66
C GLY A 226 12.75 2.96 9.94
N ARG A 227 12.56 2.12 10.96
CA ARG A 227 13.32 2.16 12.23
C ARG A 227 14.31 1.00 12.25
N ILE A 228 15.54 1.29 12.68
CA ILE A 228 16.61 0.29 12.79
C ILE A 228 16.54 -0.37 14.16
N TYR A 229 16.54 -1.70 14.15
CA TYR A 229 16.59 -2.53 15.34
C TYR A 229 17.79 -3.47 15.31
N CYS A 230 18.35 -3.70 16.49
CA CYS A 230 19.26 -4.80 16.76
C CYS A 230 18.53 -5.79 17.67
N LEU A 231 18.34 -7.00 17.16
CA LEU A 231 17.68 -8.09 17.86
C LEU A 231 18.76 -8.96 18.48
N GLN A 232 18.74 -9.12 19.80
CA GLN A 232 19.69 -9.94 20.55
C GLN A 232 18.96 -11.17 21.08
N VAL A 233 19.45 -12.36 20.73
CA VAL A 233 18.97 -13.64 21.25
C VAL A 233 19.62 -13.90 22.61
N ASP A 234 18.80 -13.92 23.66
CA ASP A 234 19.21 -14.37 24.99
C ASP A 234 18.61 -15.76 25.25
N ARG A 235 19.43 -16.80 25.02
CA ARG A 235 19.03 -18.21 25.19
C ARG A 235 18.80 -18.58 26.65
N GLU A 236 19.48 -17.91 27.58
CA GLU A 236 19.33 -18.20 29.02
C GLU A 236 18.03 -17.60 29.54
N ALA A 237 17.68 -16.38 29.08
CA ALA A 237 16.40 -15.75 29.42
C ALA A 237 15.21 -16.30 28.63
N MET A 238 15.46 -17.03 27.53
CA MET A 238 14.47 -17.36 26.51
C MET A 238 13.75 -16.11 25.99
N LEU A 239 14.51 -15.05 25.71
CA LEU A 239 14.02 -13.77 25.19
C LEU A 239 14.78 -13.31 23.95
N LEU A 240 14.06 -12.66 23.03
CA LEU A 240 14.61 -11.86 21.95
C LEU A 240 14.51 -10.39 22.35
N HIS A 241 15.62 -9.75 22.71
CA HIS A 241 15.66 -8.34 23.10
C HIS A 241 15.67 -7.42 21.88
N LEU A 242 14.91 -6.32 21.95
CA LEU A 242 14.78 -5.33 20.88
C LEU A 242 15.47 -4.04 21.29
N TYR A 243 16.63 -3.76 20.68
CA TYR A 243 17.32 -2.49 20.84
C TYR A 243 17.04 -1.62 19.62
N ARG A 244 16.41 -0.47 19.83
CA ARG A 244 16.17 0.52 18.78
C ARG A 244 17.31 1.52 18.72
N PHE A 245 17.75 1.81 17.50
CA PHE A 245 18.86 2.70 17.22
C PHE A 245 18.35 4.08 16.82
N TYR A 246 18.89 5.09 17.47
CA TYR A 246 18.75 6.50 17.14
C TYR A 246 20.14 7.06 16.82
N ARG A 247 20.18 8.29 16.29
CA ARG A 247 21.44 8.96 15.96
C ARG A 247 22.35 9.13 17.19
N ASP A 248 21.76 9.37 18.35
CA ASP A 248 22.41 9.77 19.59
C ASP A 248 22.14 8.83 20.77
N ALA A 249 21.35 7.77 20.58
CA ALA A 249 20.99 6.82 21.63
C ALA A 249 20.71 5.42 21.09
N VAL A 250 20.96 4.41 21.93
CA VAL A 250 20.50 3.04 21.74
C VAL A 250 19.57 2.70 22.90
N VAL A 251 18.32 2.35 22.58
CA VAL A 251 17.25 2.18 23.59
C VAL A 251 16.72 0.76 23.54
N HIS A 252 16.74 0.07 24.67
CA HIS A 252 16.04 -1.21 24.83
C HIS A 252 14.53 -0.96 24.90
N GLN A 253 13.79 -1.35 23.86
CA GLN A 253 12.34 -1.12 23.76
C GLN A 253 11.50 -2.28 24.30
N GLY A 254 12.12 -3.42 24.58
CA GLY A 254 11.46 -4.57 25.18
C GLY A 254 12.07 -5.90 24.73
N SER A 255 11.29 -6.95 24.93
CA SER A 255 11.65 -8.32 24.56
C SER A 255 10.43 -9.11 24.08
N LEU A 256 10.68 -10.06 23.20
CA LEU A 256 9.70 -11.04 22.72
C LEU A 256 10.09 -12.43 23.24
N PRO A 257 9.13 -13.30 23.57
CA PRO A 257 9.45 -14.66 24.00
C PRO A 257 10.01 -15.48 22.83
N ILE A 258 11.04 -16.30 23.11
CA ILE A 258 11.51 -17.35 22.22
C ILE A 258 11.22 -18.73 22.85
N TYR A 259 11.11 -19.75 22.02
CA TYR A 259 10.68 -21.09 22.42
C TYR A 259 11.63 -22.18 21.90
N SER A 260 12.74 -21.79 21.27
CA SER A 260 13.74 -22.67 20.68
C SER A 260 15.14 -22.10 20.89
N SER A 261 16.13 -22.99 20.93
CA SER A 261 17.55 -22.63 21.09
C SER A 261 18.19 -22.12 19.79
N LYS A 262 17.69 -22.63 18.65
CA LYS A 262 18.04 -22.19 17.30
C LYS A 262 16.97 -21.23 16.78
N LEU A 263 17.38 -20.00 16.55
CA LEU A 263 16.51 -18.91 16.13
C LEU A 263 17.07 -18.27 14.86
N SER A 264 16.17 -17.89 13.95
CA SER A 264 16.47 -16.99 12.84
C SER A 264 15.36 -15.95 12.69
N VAL A 265 15.65 -14.86 11.98
CA VAL A 265 14.69 -13.78 11.77
C VAL A 265 14.68 -13.33 10.31
N ASN A 266 13.51 -12.91 9.87
CA ASN A 266 13.29 -12.27 8.57
C ASN A 266 12.35 -11.08 8.76
N VAL A 267 12.35 -10.16 7.80
CA VAL A 267 11.40 -9.05 7.75
C VAL A 267 10.69 -9.06 6.41
N VAL A 268 9.36 -9.22 6.44
CA VAL A 268 8.52 -9.20 5.23
C VAL A 268 7.44 -8.15 5.43
N ASP A 269 7.38 -7.17 4.53
CA ASP A 269 6.40 -6.09 4.56
C ASP A 269 6.35 -5.33 5.92
N ASN A 270 7.51 -5.07 6.53
CA ASN A 270 7.61 -4.48 7.89
C ASN A 270 7.05 -5.35 9.03
N LEU A 271 6.87 -6.65 8.84
CA LEU A 271 6.62 -7.60 9.93
C LEU A 271 7.90 -8.33 10.26
N LEU A 272 8.16 -8.48 11.56
CA LEU A 272 9.24 -9.32 12.05
C LEU A 272 8.75 -10.76 12.09
N LEU A 273 9.38 -11.63 11.30
CA LEU A 273 9.17 -13.06 11.31
C LEU A 273 10.26 -13.68 12.18
N VAL A 274 9.85 -14.37 13.24
CA VAL A 274 10.75 -15.05 14.16
C VAL A 274 10.60 -16.55 13.94
N HIS A 275 11.61 -17.15 13.33
CA HIS A 275 11.68 -18.57 13.03
C HIS A 275 12.21 -19.32 14.26
N GLN A 276 11.35 -20.13 14.89
CA GLN A 276 11.71 -21.04 15.96
C GLN A 276 12.09 -22.37 15.32
N ILE A 277 13.37 -22.54 14.97
CA ILE A 277 13.84 -23.60 14.07
C ILE A 277 13.55 -24.98 14.65
N ASP A 278 13.88 -25.21 15.92
CA ASP A 278 13.65 -26.51 16.56
C ASP A 278 12.14 -26.83 16.70
N ALA A 279 11.32 -25.79 16.93
CA ALA A 279 9.88 -25.92 17.05
C ALA A 279 9.16 -25.95 15.69
N LYS A 280 9.87 -25.70 14.59
CA LYS A 280 9.36 -25.65 13.21
C LYS A 280 8.18 -24.70 13.02
N VAL A 281 8.14 -23.60 13.75
CA VAL A 281 7.07 -22.57 13.66
C VAL A 281 7.64 -21.19 13.38
N VAL A 282 6.84 -20.36 12.70
CA VAL A 282 7.11 -18.94 12.50
C VAL A 282 6.13 -18.13 13.35
N ILE A 283 6.67 -17.17 14.11
CA ILE A 283 5.87 -16.20 14.86
C ILE A 283 5.98 -14.84 14.15
N ILE A 284 4.84 -14.22 13.88
CA ILE A 284 4.76 -12.93 13.18
C ILE A 284 4.49 -11.83 14.20
N TYR A 285 5.33 -10.81 14.25
CA TYR A 285 5.17 -9.63 15.10
C TYR A 285 5.05 -8.35 14.28
N ASP A 286 4.06 -7.53 14.61
CA ASP A 286 3.93 -6.17 14.10
C ASP A 286 4.50 -5.19 15.14
N LEU A 287 5.74 -4.74 14.93
CA LEU A 287 6.44 -3.82 15.85
C LEU A 287 5.87 -2.40 15.84
N PHE A 288 4.86 -2.11 15.02
CA PHE A 288 4.12 -0.86 15.11
C PHE A 288 3.17 -0.85 16.31
N VAL A 289 2.68 -2.02 16.72
CA VAL A 289 1.72 -2.18 17.82
C VAL A 289 2.48 -2.54 19.11
N ASP A 290 2.31 -1.75 20.16
CA ASP A 290 3.00 -1.94 21.44
C ASP A 290 2.49 -3.16 22.26
N SER A 291 1.58 -3.98 21.71
CA SER A 291 0.98 -5.12 22.40
C SER A 291 1.98 -6.24 22.69
N ARG A 292 3.08 -6.32 21.91
CA ARG A 292 4.05 -7.42 21.91
C ARG A 292 3.43 -8.81 21.68
N ALA A 293 2.16 -8.85 21.27
CA ALA A 293 1.45 -10.07 20.94
C ALA A 293 1.74 -10.44 19.47
N PRO A 294 1.80 -11.74 19.13
CA PRO A 294 1.83 -12.17 17.75
C PRO A 294 0.61 -11.67 16.98
N VAL A 295 0.80 -11.34 15.69
CA VAL A 295 -0.30 -10.94 14.78
C VAL A 295 -1.33 -12.05 14.62
N SER A 296 -0.87 -13.29 14.65
CA SER A 296 -1.65 -14.50 14.44
C SER A 296 -1.04 -15.67 15.20
N ALA A 297 -1.75 -16.79 15.29
CA ALA A 297 -1.21 -18.01 15.89
C ALA A 297 0.12 -18.42 15.20
N PRO A 298 1.14 -18.86 15.98
CA PRO A 298 2.36 -19.46 15.44
C PRO A 298 2.03 -20.72 14.62
N LEU A 299 2.40 -20.72 13.34
CA LEU A 299 2.17 -21.87 12.45
C LEU A 299 3.46 -22.23 11.71
N PRO A 300 3.59 -23.49 11.24
CA PRO A 300 4.74 -23.90 10.44
C PRO A 300 4.87 -23.12 9.13
N LEU A 301 6.10 -22.95 8.65
CA LEU A 301 6.35 -22.42 7.31
C LEU A 301 5.81 -23.41 6.27
N LEU A 302 4.96 -22.92 5.37
CA LEU A 302 4.31 -23.75 4.35
C LEU A 302 5.08 -23.74 3.02
N TRP A 303 5.15 -24.88 2.37
CA TRP A 303 5.53 -24.98 0.96
C TRP A 303 4.31 -24.85 0.05
N ARG A 304 4.39 -24.06 -1.02
CA ARG A 304 3.34 -24.01 -2.06
C ARG A 304 3.91 -24.31 -3.44
N GLY A 305 3.09 -24.92 -4.29
CA GLY A 305 3.36 -25.02 -5.73
C GLY A 305 3.93 -26.35 -6.22
N TYR A 306 3.97 -27.40 -5.40
CA TYR A 306 4.23 -28.75 -5.91
C TYR A 306 2.96 -29.32 -6.56
N GLN A 307 2.81 -29.16 -7.87
CA GLN A 307 1.88 -29.97 -8.65
C GLN A 307 2.57 -31.27 -9.06
N GLY A 308 2.77 -32.17 -8.10
CA GLY A 308 2.77 -33.59 -8.39
C GLY A 308 1.33 -33.97 -8.74
N SER A 309 1.15 -34.68 -9.84
CA SER A 309 -0.15 -35.13 -10.36
C SER A 309 -0.92 -36.00 -9.35
N ASP A 310 -1.63 -35.39 -8.42
CA ASP A 310 -2.70 -36.03 -7.65
C ASP A 310 -4.05 -35.57 -8.20
N THR A 311 -4.27 -35.79 -9.50
CA THR A 311 -5.61 -35.97 -10.01
C THR A 311 -6.11 -37.31 -9.50
N SER A 312 -7.00 -37.24 -8.51
CA SER A 312 -7.97 -38.27 -8.21
C SER A 312 -8.77 -38.60 -9.48
N SER A 313 -8.31 -39.58 -10.25
CA SER A 313 -9.12 -40.32 -11.21
C SER A 313 -8.75 -41.78 -11.12
N GLN A 314 -9.60 -42.53 -10.42
CA GLN A 314 -9.72 -43.97 -10.60
C GLN A 314 -9.97 -44.25 -12.09
N ALA A 315 -9.04 -44.92 -12.76
CA ALA A 315 -9.35 -45.76 -13.92
C ALA A 315 -8.20 -46.75 -14.19
N ALA A 316 -8.58 -48.02 -14.14
CA ALA A 316 -7.87 -49.24 -14.46
C ALA A 316 -6.81 -49.22 -15.60
N ASN A 317 -5.73 -49.96 -15.35
CA ASN A 317 -4.95 -50.83 -16.23
C ASN A 317 -4.49 -50.31 -17.61
N LYS A 318 -3.17 -50.22 -17.80
CA LYS A 318 -2.41 -51.19 -18.63
C LYS A 318 -0.90 -51.01 -18.48
N GLU A 319 -0.22 -52.14 -18.29
CA GLU A 319 1.22 -52.34 -18.41
C GLU A 319 1.73 -51.85 -19.78
N ILE A 320 2.86 -51.13 -19.79
CA ILE A 320 3.92 -51.17 -20.80
C ILE A 320 5.18 -50.61 -20.13
N GLU A 321 6.22 -51.45 -20.04
CA GLU A 321 7.57 -51.08 -19.62
C GLU A 321 8.25 -50.23 -20.71
N SER A 322 8.85 -49.09 -20.32
CA SER A 322 10.08 -48.56 -20.94
C SER A 322 10.77 -47.51 -20.07
N SER A 323 11.94 -47.89 -19.58
CA SER A 323 13.21 -47.13 -19.46
C SER A 323 13.19 -45.63 -19.05
N GLU A 324 13.71 -45.42 -17.82
CA GLU A 324 14.68 -44.39 -17.42
C GLU A 324 14.39 -42.90 -17.69
N SER A 325 13.82 -42.24 -16.69
CA SER A 325 14.48 -41.11 -15.99
C SER A 325 13.80 -40.92 -14.63
N SER A 326 14.42 -41.46 -13.59
CA SER A 326 13.99 -41.26 -12.21
C SER A 326 14.28 -39.81 -11.80
N THR A 327 13.37 -38.89 -12.09
CA THR A 327 13.26 -37.65 -11.33
C THR A 327 12.79 -38.04 -9.93
N SER A 328 13.76 -38.16 -9.02
CA SER A 328 13.51 -38.42 -7.61
C SER A 328 12.50 -37.42 -7.07
N ASN A 329 11.45 -37.93 -6.43
CA ASN A 329 10.56 -37.17 -5.56
C ASN A 329 11.40 -36.37 -4.55
N GLU A 330 11.61 -35.07 -4.80
CA GLU A 330 12.29 -34.17 -3.87
C GLU A 330 11.34 -33.89 -2.70
N ASN A 331 11.35 -34.78 -1.69
CA ASN A 331 10.75 -34.50 -0.39
C ASN A 331 11.61 -33.44 0.31
N ILE A 332 11.31 -32.16 0.08
CA ILE A 332 11.95 -31.06 0.81
C ILE A 332 11.60 -31.19 2.29
N VAL A 333 12.60 -31.38 3.14
CA VAL A 333 12.43 -31.33 4.59
C VAL A 333 12.56 -29.87 5.04
N MET A 334 11.51 -29.35 5.65
CA MET A 334 11.52 -27.97 6.17
C MET A 334 12.40 -27.85 7.41
N TYR A 335 13.11 -26.72 7.51
CA TYR A 335 14.02 -26.41 8.62
C TYR A 335 15.16 -27.42 8.78
N GLU A 336 15.79 -27.82 7.67
CA GLU A 336 17.05 -28.55 7.74
C GLU A 336 18.17 -27.70 8.36
N ASP A 337 19.17 -28.37 8.94
CA ASP A 337 20.35 -27.70 9.51
C ASP A 337 21.16 -26.92 8.45
N GLY A 338 21.00 -27.23 7.16
CA GLY A 338 21.62 -26.53 6.04
C GLY A 338 20.89 -25.27 5.58
N TRP A 339 19.82 -24.85 6.27
CA TRP A 339 19.07 -23.64 5.92
C TRP A 339 19.66 -22.39 6.57
N THR A 340 20.05 -21.44 5.74
CA THR A 340 20.53 -20.11 6.15
C THR A 340 19.47 -19.06 5.84
N PHE A 341 19.04 -18.31 6.86
CA PHE A 341 18.02 -17.27 6.74
C PHE A 341 18.69 -15.92 6.45
N LEU A 342 18.40 -15.37 5.29
CA LEU A 342 19.01 -14.14 4.78
C LEU A 342 18.00 -12.99 4.90
N VAL A 343 18.31 -12.01 5.75
CA VAL A 343 17.49 -10.79 5.92
C VAL A 343 17.56 -9.97 4.62
N PRO A 344 16.42 -9.47 4.11
CA PRO A 344 15.12 -9.43 4.77
C PRO A 344 14.26 -10.68 4.60
N ASP A 345 14.16 -11.29 3.43
CA ASP A 345 13.03 -12.18 3.07
C ASP A 345 13.43 -13.48 2.34
N LEU A 346 14.66 -13.95 2.50
CA LEU A 346 15.19 -15.10 1.76
C LEU A 346 15.62 -16.24 2.68
N ILE A 347 15.51 -17.47 2.16
CA ILE A 347 16.03 -18.70 2.79
C ILE A 347 16.92 -19.40 1.77
N LEU A 348 18.20 -19.57 2.09
CA LEU A 348 19.14 -20.36 1.31
C LEU A 348 19.19 -21.78 1.86
N ASP A 349 18.83 -22.75 1.04
CA ASP A 349 19.02 -24.17 1.33
C ASP A 349 20.37 -24.61 0.74
N GLU A 350 21.38 -24.73 1.60
CA GLU A 350 22.72 -25.10 1.18
C GLU A 350 22.85 -26.58 0.81
N THR A 351 21.96 -27.43 1.33
CA THR A 351 21.92 -28.87 1.02
C THR A 351 21.43 -29.07 -0.41
N ASN A 352 20.29 -28.47 -0.75
CA ASN A 352 19.64 -28.63 -2.05
C ASN A 352 20.09 -27.61 -3.09
N LYS A 353 20.93 -26.63 -2.71
CA LYS A 353 21.43 -25.55 -3.58
C LYS A 353 20.28 -24.78 -4.24
N VAL A 354 19.32 -24.37 -3.42
CA VAL A 354 18.17 -23.57 -3.85
C VAL A 354 17.96 -22.38 -2.93
N LEU A 355 17.45 -21.28 -3.51
CA LEU A 355 17.10 -20.07 -2.79
C LEU A 355 15.59 -19.87 -2.87
N TRP A 356 14.97 -19.71 -1.70
CA TRP A 356 13.54 -19.47 -1.55
C TRP A 356 13.28 -18.04 -1.13
N LYS A 357 12.17 -17.50 -1.61
CA LYS A 357 11.60 -16.24 -1.11
C LYS A 357 10.45 -16.51 -0.16
N ILE A 358 10.45 -15.78 0.95
CA ILE A 358 9.41 -15.84 1.98
C ILE A 358 8.26 -14.88 1.60
N HIS A 359 7.04 -15.37 1.72
CA HIS A 359 5.81 -14.61 1.48
C HIS A 359 4.87 -14.70 2.67
N LEU A 360 4.05 -13.65 2.85
CA LEU A 360 2.95 -13.62 3.82
C LEU A 360 1.65 -14.01 3.13
N ASP A 361 0.84 -14.84 3.79
CA ASP A 361 -0.52 -15.07 3.33
C ASP A 361 -1.51 -14.17 4.08
N LEU A 362 -1.82 -13.01 3.49
CA LEU A 362 -2.78 -12.07 4.04
C LEU A 362 -4.20 -12.64 4.17
N GLU A 363 -4.58 -13.60 3.32
CA GLU A 363 -5.90 -14.22 3.34
C GLU A 363 -6.01 -15.22 4.50
N ALA A 364 -4.99 -16.06 4.69
CA ALA A 364 -4.93 -16.97 5.83
C ALA A 364 -4.88 -16.20 7.17
N ILE A 365 -4.09 -15.12 7.25
CA ILE A 365 -4.05 -14.24 8.43
C ILE A 365 -5.42 -13.59 8.68
N SER A 366 -6.09 -13.12 7.62
CA SER A 366 -7.41 -12.50 7.75
C SER A 366 -8.50 -13.50 8.17
N ALA A 367 -8.38 -14.75 7.74
CA ALA A 367 -9.31 -15.82 8.08
C ALA A 367 -9.13 -16.31 9.54
N SER A 368 -7.92 -16.23 10.10
CA SER A 368 -7.63 -16.68 11.47
C SER A 368 -7.86 -15.62 12.55
N SER A 369 -7.95 -14.33 12.18
CA SER A 369 -8.16 -13.26 13.14
C SER A 369 -9.63 -13.11 13.57
N SER A 370 -9.85 -13.02 14.88
CA SER A 370 -11.14 -12.73 15.50
C SER A 370 -11.40 -11.23 15.69
N ASP A 371 -10.34 -10.43 15.87
CA ASP A 371 -10.42 -8.98 16.03
C ASP A 371 -10.35 -8.29 14.67
N ARG A 372 -11.52 -7.91 14.15
CA ARG A 372 -11.66 -7.25 12.85
C ARG A 372 -11.03 -5.87 12.83
N THR A 373 -11.07 -5.11 13.92
CA THR A 373 -10.55 -3.74 13.96
C THR A 373 -9.02 -3.75 13.86
N SER A 374 -8.35 -4.54 14.71
CA SER A 374 -6.89 -4.71 14.66
C SER A 374 -6.44 -5.31 13.33
N LEU A 375 -7.22 -6.24 12.75
CA LEU A 375 -6.94 -6.80 11.43
C LEU A 375 -7.01 -5.74 10.32
N LEU A 376 -8.01 -4.86 10.34
CA LEU A 376 -8.11 -3.77 9.36
C LEU A 376 -6.92 -2.83 9.49
N GLU A 377 -6.53 -2.43 10.69
CA GLU A 377 -5.33 -1.61 10.91
C GLU A 377 -4.06 -2.30 10.37
N PHE A 378 -3.92 -3.60 10.62
CA PHE A 378 -2.82 -4.41 10.11
C PHE A 378 -2.79 -4.43 8.57
N LEU A 379 -3.93 -4.68 7.92
CA LEU A 379 -4.07 -4.73 6.46
C LEU A 379 -3.78 -3.36 5.82
N GLN A 380 -4.22 -2.27 6.44
CA GLN A 380 -3.97 -0.90 5.99
C GLN A 380 -2.48 -0.51 6.01
N ARG A 381 -1.62 -1.29 6.68
CA ARG A 381 -0.16 -1.11 6.69
C ARG A 381 0.59 -1.96 5.65
N ARG A 382 -0.09 -2.86 4.92
CA ARG A 382 0.55 -3.80 3.98
C ARG A 382 0.86 -3.14 2.64
N LYS A 383 2.12 -3.18 2.20
CA LYS A 383 2.57 -2.53 0.97
C LYS A 383 2.93 -3.51 -0.15
N LEU A 384 3.41 -4.71 0.18
CA LEU A 384 3.83 -5.69 -0.83
C LEU A 384 2.64 -6.18 -1.68
N GLU A 385 1.51 -6.51 -1.04
CA GLU A 385 0.28 -6.93 -1.71
C GLU A 385 -0.88 -5.95 -1.44
N ALA A 386 -0.63 -4.65 -1.68
CA ALA A 386 -1.57 -3.58 -1.35
C ALA A 386 -2.97 -3.77 -1.96
N ASN A 387 -3.07 -4.27 -3.20
CA ASN A 387 -4.34 -4.59 -3.85
C ASN A 387 -5.12 -5.69 -3.10
N LYS A 388 -4.43 -6.78 -2.72
CA LYS A 388 -5.04 -7.88 -1.96
C LYS A 388 -5.48 -7.42 -0.57
N ALA A 389 -4.63 -6.64 0.12
CA ALA A 389 -4.95 -6.06 1.41
C ALA A 389 -6.19 -5.15 1.35
N LYS A 390 -6.30 -4.31 0.30
CA LYS A 390 -7.48 -3.46 0.05
C LYS A 390 -8.75 -4.29 -0.17
N GLN A 391 -8.68 -5.32 -1.01
CA GLN A 391 -9.82 -6.21 -1.27
C GLN A 391 -10.28 -6.92 0.02
N LEU A 392 -9.34 -7.39 0.84
CA LEU A 392 -9.65 -7.97 2.15
C LEU A 392 -10.31 -6.95 3.09
N CYS A 393 -9.82 -5.70 3.13
CA CYS A 393 -10.45 -4.63 3.92
C CYS A 393 -11.91 -4.39 3.52
N LEU A 394 -12.18 -4.27 2.21
CA LEU A 394 -13.53 -4.11 1.66
C LEU A 394 -14.41 -5.31 2.01
N GLY A 395 -13.88 -6.53 1.86
CA GLY A 395 -14.58 -7.77 2.21
C GLY A 395 -14.93 -7.85 3.69
N ILE A 396 -14.00 -7.50 4.58
CA ILE A 396 -14.20 -7.48 6.04
C ILE A 396 -15.25 -6.43 6.44
N ALA A 397 -15.16 -5.21 5.90
CA ALA A 397 -16.13 -4.16 6.16
C ALA A 397 -17.55 -4.60 5.75
N ARG A 398 -17.69 -5.16 4.55
CA ARG A 398 -18.96 -5.70 4.05
C ARG A 398 -19.47 -6.86 4.90
N ALA A 399 -18.63 -7.84 5.22
CA ALA A 399 -19.00 -8.98 6.04
C ALA A 399 -19.47 -8.56 7.44
N THR A 400 -18.76 -7.61 8.07
CA THR A 400 -19.10 -7.10 9.42
C THR A 400 -20.52 -6.49 9.44
N ILE A 401 -20.92 -5.81 8.35
CA ILE A 401 -22.28 -5.26 8.23
C ILE A 401 -23.31 -6.37 7.98
N LEU A 402 -23.06 -7.26 7.02
CA LEU A 402 -23.97 -8.36 6.65
C LEU A 402 -24.18 -9.38 7.79
N GLU A 403 -23.17 -9.57 8.64
CA GLU A 403 -23.22 -10.38 9.86
C GLU A 403 -24.08 -9.74 10.98
N ARG A 404 -24.63 -8.53 10.78
CA ARG A 404 -25.45 -7.80 11.77
C ARG A 404 -24.70 -7.57 13.09
N ARG A 405 -23.41 -7.26 13.01
CA ARG A 405 -22.62 -6.90 14.19
C ARG A 405 -23.17 -5.63 14.85
N PRO A 406 -22.96 -5.41 16.15
CA PRO A 406 -23.37 -4.17 16.80
C PRO A 406 -22.81 -2.95 16.05
N ALA A 407 -23.64 -1.91 15.88
CA ALA A 407 -23.25 -0.71 15.12
C ALA A 407 -21.93 -0.11 15.60
N THR A 408 -21.64 -0.14 16.90
CA THR A 408 -20.37 0.33 17.46
C THR A 408 -19.14 -0.39 16.91
N GLN A 409 -19.22 -1.71 16.67
CA GLN A 409 -18.12 -2.49 16.09
C GLN A 409 -17.93 -2.16 14.61
N VAL A 410 -19.04 -1.99 13.88
CA VAL A 410 -19.00 -1.58 12.47
C VAL A 410 -18.38 -0.18 12.33
N THR A 411 -18.79 0.76 13.18
CA THR A 411 -18.26 2.13 13.19
C THR A 411 -16.76 2.15 13.48
N GLN A 412 -16.28 1.37 14.45
CA GLN A 412 -14.84 1.26 14.73
C GLN A 412 -14.06 0.76 13.50
N ALA A 413 -14.59 -0.27 12.82
CA ALA A 413 -13.97 -0.80 11.61
C ALA A 413 -13.94 0.24 10.47
N ILE A 414 -15.03 0.99 10.27
CA ILE A 414 -15.11 2.06 9.27
C ILE A 414 -14.17 3.22 9.62
N ASP A 415 -14.13 3.63 10.89
CA ASP A 415 -13.27 4.72 11.38
C ASP A 415 -11.79 4.42 11.09
N VAL A 416 -11.34 3.17 11.27
CA VAL A 416 -9.99 2.74 10.89
C VAL A 416 -9.72 2.98 9.40
N LEU A 417 -10.65 2.60 8.52
CA LEU A 417 -10.48 2.75 7.07
C LEU A 417 -10.46 4.21 6.64
N VAL A 418 -11.38 5.02 7.16
CA VAL A 418 -11.47 6.46 6.88
C VAL A 418 -10.21 7.19 7.36
N THR A 419 -9.75 6.86 8.57
CA THR A 419 -8.53 7.42 9.15
C THR A 419 -7.29 7.05 8.34
N ALA A 420 -7.16 5.77 7.97
CA ALA A 420 -6.03 5.29 7.16
C ALA A 420 -6.00 5.95 5.77
N TYR A 421 -7.16 6.15 5.14
CA TYR A 421 -7.26 6.88 3.88
C TYR A 421 -6.88 8.35 4.03
N SER A 422 -7.39 9.03 5.06
CA SER A 422 -7.01 10.42 5.39
C SER A 422 -5.49 10.57 5.54
N TYR A 423 -4.83 9.65 6.25
CA TYR A 423 -3.37 9.64 6.36
C TYR A 423 -2.68 9.40 5.01
N SER A 424 -3.16 8.47 4.18
CA SER A 424 -2.59 8.19 2.86
C SER A 424 -2.69 9.39 1.90
N VAL A 425 -3.79 10.13 1.95
CA VAL A 425 -3.98 11.38 1.20
C VAL A 425 -3.03 12.47 1.70
N LYS A 426 -2.94 12.67 3.03
CA LYS A 426 -2.01 13.65 3.64
C LYS A 426 -0.54 13.34 3.34
N ALA A 427 -0.19 12.06 3.27
CA ALA A 427 1.17 11.60 2.94
C ALA A 427 1.48 11.58 1.43
N GLY A 428 0.54 11.99 0.57
CA GLY A 428 0.73 12.02 -0.89
C GLY A 428 0.89 10.64 -1.55
N THR A 429 0.59 9.56 -0.82
CA THR A 429 0.70 8.18 -1.32
C THR A 429 -0.51 7.79 -2.18
N TYR A 430 -1.67 8.40 -1.92
CA TYR A 430 -2.85 8.28 -2.76
C TYR A 430 -2.93 9.45 -3.76
N LYS A 431 -2.84 9.16 -5.06
CA LYS A 431 -3.18 10.13 -6.12
C LYS A 431 -4.61 9.89 -6.55
N GLU A 432 -5.48 10.83 -6.21
CA GLU A 432 -6.87 10.85 -6.67
C GLU A 432 -6.90 10.78 -8.20
N ILE A 433 -7.45 9.71 -8.78
CA ILE A 433 -7.72 9.64 -10.21
C ILE A 433 -8.89 10.59 -10.45
N LYS A 434 -8.57 11.86 -10.75
CA LYS A 434 -9.57 12.83 -11.20
C LYS A 434 -10.16 12.36 -12.53
N ASN A 435 -11.30 11.70 -12.48
CA ASN A 435 -12.20 11.60 -13.62
C ASN A 435 -12.92 12.95 -13.78
N GLU A 436 -12.20 13.95 -14.29
CA GLU A 436 -12.85 15.19 -14.76
C GLU A 436 -13.64 14.83 -16.03
N LYS A 437 -14.97 14.68 -15.87
CA LYS A 437 -15.91 14.81 -16.97
C LYS A 437 -15.72 16.21 -17.57
N ALA A 438 -15.08 16.27 -18.73
CA ALA A 438 -14.98 17.46 -19.54
C ALA A 438 -16.38 18.05 -19.76
N THR A 439 -16.63 19.21 -19.16
CA THR A 439 -17.69 20.10 -19.61
C THR A 439 -17.13 20.88 -20.79
N ALA A 440 -17.64 20.56 -21.97
CA ALA A 440 -17.31 21.26 -23.20
C ALA A 440 -17.82 22.71 -23.10
N SER A 441 -16.90 23.67 -22.96
CA SER A 441 -17.14 25.06 -23.32
C SER A 441 -16.60 25.30 -24.73
N THR A 442 -17.51 25.59 -25.66
CA THR A 442 -17.22 25.96 -27.05
C THR A 442 -16.39 27.25 -27.14
N PRO A 443 -15.46 27.38 -28.12
CA PRO A 443 -14.59 28.53 -28.29
C PRO A 443 -15.10 29.51 -29.36
N THR A 444 -14.69 30.79 -29.25
CA THR A 444 -14.38 31.82 -30.29
C THR A 444 -14.79 33.22 -29.79
N ALA A 445 -14.14 34.35 -30.09
CA ALA A 445 -12.83 34.72 -30.63
C ALA A 445 -12.68 36.25 -30.50
N GLY A 446 -11.45 36.76 -30.37
CA GLY A 446 -11.07 38.09 -30.87
C GLY A 446 -10.79 39.18 -29.83
N ALA A 447 -9.50 39.44 -29.58
CA ALA A 447 -8.82 40.75 -29.75
C ALA A 447 -7.62 40.89 -28.79
N SER A 448 -6.44 41.16 -29.35
CA SER A 448 -5.27 41.77 -28.69
C SER A 448 -5.09 43.19 -29.28
N PRO A 449 -4.13 44.05 -28.84
CA PRO A 449 -3.14 43.93 -27.76
C PRO A 449 -2.98 45.24 -26.89
N ASP A 450 -1.93 45.25 -26.07
CA ASP A 450 -1.21 46.39 -25.45
C ASP A 450 -1.74 46.95 -24.11
N ASN A 451 -0.96 46.83 -23.03
CA ASN A 451 0.16 47.75 -22.73
C ASN A 451 0.87 47.43 -21.40
N GLU A 452 2.15 47.81 -21.37
CA GLU A 452 3.13 47.69 -20.28
C GLU A 452 2.71 48.37 -18.95
N ARG A 453 3.24 47.87 -17.81
CA ARG A 453 3.99 48.70 -16.84
C ARG A 453 4.66 47.91 -15.70
N HIS A 454 5.83 48.43 -15.33
CA HIS A 454 6.86 47.94 -14.42
C HIS A 454 6.60 48.12 -12.90
N ARG A 455 7.06 47.12 -12.12
CA ARG A 455 7.92 47.14 -10.87
C ARG A 455 7.42 47.85 -9.56
N PRO A 456 8.08 47.64 -8.39
CA PRO A 456 8.70 46.43 -7.80
C PRO A 456 8.50 46.30 -6.24
N SER A 457 9.12 45.25 -5.67
CA SER A 457 9.69 45.14 -4.31
C SER A 457 8.83 44.72 -3.10
N GLY A 458 9.36 43.74 -2.35
CA GLY A 458 9.00 43.45 -0.96
C GLY A 458 9.33 42.01 -0.54
N SER A 459 10.51 41.81 0.05
CA SER A 459 11.08 40.55 0.54
C SER A 459 10.43 39.98 1.82
N ASN A 460 10.54 38.66 2.01
CA ASN A 460 10.97 37.91 3.23
C ASN A 460 10.55 36.43 3.05
N ILE A 461 11.46 35.52 2.65
CA ILE A 461 12.26 34.59 3.49
C ILE A 461 11.42 33.77 4.47
N ASP A 462 11.16 32.50 4.13
CA ASP A 462 11.50 31.31 4.93
C ASP A 462 11.40 30.07 4.00
N GLU A 463 12.55 29.46 3.69
CA GLU A 463 12.69 28.27 2.85
C GLU A 463 12.88 27.02 3.72
N ASP A 464 11.92 26.10 3.68
CA ASP A 464 12.11 24.69 4.02
C ASP A 464 12.40 23.93 2.71
N VAL A 465 13.62 23.38 2.60
CA VAL A 465 14.12 22.72 1.39
C VAL A 465 13.77 21.23 1.40
N GLU A 466 12.74 20.86 0.64
CA GLU A 466 12.53 19.48 0.15
C GLU A 466 13.25 19.29 -1.19
N MET A 467 14.17 18.32 -1.24
CA MET A 467 14.93 17.97 -2.44
C MET A 467 14.07 17.18 -3.43
N ASN A 468 13.61 17.84 -4.51
CA ASN A 468 13.07 17.19 -5.70
C ASN A 468 14.17 16.99 -6.75
N LEU A 469 14.34 15.74 -7.22
CA LEU A 469 15.21 15.37 -8.33
C LEU A 469 14.45 15.45 -9.67
N SER A 470 15.12 16.01 -10.68
CA SER A 470 14.60 16.39 -11.99
C SER A 470 14.48 15.23 -12.99
N SER A 471 13.42 15.28 -13.80
CA SER A 471 13.15 14.42 -14.94
C SER A 471 13.63 14.99 -16.29
N GLY A 472 14.22 14.14 -17.12
CA GLY A 472 14.37 14.24 -18.58
C GLY A 472 14.97 12.91 -19.06
N SER A 473 14.50 12.20 -20.09
CA SER A 473 13.95 12.63 -21.38
C SER A 473 13.11 11.48 -21.98
N LYS A 474 12.10 11.80 -22.80
CA LYS A 474 11.27 10.85 -23.57
C LYS A 474 11.96 10.49 -24.90
N GLU A 475 11.78 9.26 -25.40
CA GLU A 475 11.10 8.95 -26.68
C GLU A 475 11.09 7.43 -27.01
N ASN A 476 9.86 6.89 -27.12
CA ASN A 476 9.29 5.92 -28.10
C ASN A 476 9.97 4.55 -28.38
N MET A 477 9.28 3.40 -28.59
CA MET A 477 7.86 3.02 -28.70
C MET A 477 7.72 1.49 -29.05
N PHE A 478 6.59 0.87 -28.64
CA PHE A 478 5.98 -0.46 -28.97
C PHE A 478 6.54 -1.80 -28.42
N CYS A 479 5.82 -2.38 -27.44
CA CYS A 479 5.08 -3.66 -27.57
C CYS A 479 4.15 -3.87 -26.34
N ALA A 480 3.00 -4.49 -26.57
CA ALA A 480 1.82 -4.47 -25.72
C ALA A 480 1.71 -5.62 -24.69
N ASP A 481 0.92 -5.32 -23.66
CA ASP A 481 0.28 -6.17 -22.65
C ASP A 481 1.13 -6.81 -21.53
N GLU A 482 0.64 -6.63 -20.30
CA GLU A 482 1.03 -7.22 -19.00
C GLU A 482 2.01 -6.48 -18.04
N GLN A 483 2.36 -5.21 -18.23
CA GLN A 483 3.28 -4.51 -17.30
C GLN A 483 2.86 -3.09 -16.85
N GLN A 484 1.57 -2.87 -16.60
CA GLN A 484 1.07 -1.57 -16.12
C GLN A 484 0.51 -1.63 -14.68
N GLU A 485 1.29 -2.19 -13.74
CA GLU A 485 1.01 -2.12 -12.29
C GLU A 485 2.12 -1.46 -11.45
N SER A 486 3.03 -0.71 -12.08
CA SER A 486 4.01 0.15 -11.39
C SER A 486 3.47 1.56 -11.07
N GLN A 487 2.20 1.67 -10.69
CA GLN A 487 1.70 2.80 -9.91
C GLN A 487 1.62 2.33 -8.46
N LEU A 488 2.22 3.09 -7.52
CA LEU A 488 2.24 2.79 -6.08
C LEU A 488 0.83 2.44 -5.58
N SER A 489 0.50 1.14 -5.53
CA SER A 489 -0.78 0.69 -5.02
C SER A 489 -0.79 0.91 -3.51
N SER A 490 -1.80 1.64 -3.04
CA SER A 490 -2.01 1.90 -1.63
C SER A 490 -3.09 0.94 -1.10
N PRO A 491 -2.88 0.31 0.08
CA PRO A 491 -3.91 -0.51 0.73
C PRO A 491 -5.09 0.34 1.25
N ALA A 492 -4.93 1.67 1.28
CA ALA A 492 -5.96 2.62 1.69
C ALA A 492 -7.22 2.53 0.82
N VAL A 493 -8.37 2.43 1.49
CA VAL A 493 -9.70 2.34 0.88
C VAL A 493 -10.34 3.72 0.83
N SER A 494 -10.69 4.21 -0.37
CA SER A 494 -11.36 5.52 -0.49
C SER A 494 -12.85 5.46 -0.08
N PRO A 495 -13.46 6.60 0.29
CA PRO A 495 -14.91 6.69 0.50
C PRO A 495 -15.74 6.19 -0.71
N ASP A 496 -15.28 6.46 -1.93
CA ASP A 496 -15.95 6.02 -3.16
C ASP A 496 -15.85 4.49 -3.33
N GLU A 497 -14.71 3.88 -3.00
CA GLU A 497 -14.53 2.43 -2.99
C GLU A 497 -15.42 1.79 -1.91
N LEU A 498 -15.52 2.39 -0.72
CA LEU A 498 -16.46 1.95 0.33
C LEU A 498 -17.91 2.01 -0.17
N TYR A 499 -18.32 3.09 -0.84
CA TYR A 499 -19.64 3.16 -1.43
C TYR A 499 -19.87 2.02 -2.44
N LYS A 500 -19.00 1.92 -3.44
CA LYS A 500 -19.18 1.02 -4.58
C LYS A 500 -19.13 -0.46 -4.19
N PHE A 501 -18.21 -0.85 -3.32
CA PHE A 501 -17.95 -2.26 -3.01
C PHE A 501 -18.54 -2.73 -1.68
N VAL A 502 -18.91 -1.81 -0.78
CA VAL A 502 -19.54 -2.13 0.51
C VAL A 502 -20.99 -1.67 0.53
N PHE A 503 -21.24 -0.36 0.55
CA PHE A 503 -22.58 0.16 0.83
C PHE A 503 -23.62 -0.15 -0.25
N ALA A 504 -23.29 0.04 -1.53
CA ALA A 504 -24.21 -0.25 -2.63
C ALA A 504 -24.65 -1.73 -2.62
N SER A 505 -23.72 -2.65 -2.34
CA SER A 505 -24.03 -4.07 -2.24
C SER A 505 -24.83 -4.43 -0.98
N VAL A 506 -24.57 -3.75 0.14
CA VAL A 506 -25.32 -3.97 1.38
C VAL A 506 -26.74 -3.41 1.27
N GLU A 507 -26.94 -2.25 0.65
CA GLU A 507 -28.27 -1.67 0.40
C GLU A 507 -29.16 -2.70 -0.29
N GLU A 508 -28.72 -3.29 -1.41
CA GLU A 508 -29.49 -4.29 -2.17
C GLU A 508 -29.90 -5.53 -1.34
N MET A 509 -29.07 -5.95 -0.38
CA MET A 509 -29.29 -7.17 0.40
C MET A 509 -30.05 -6.95 1.71
N MET A 510 -30.03 -5.72 2.25
CA MET A 510 -30.51 -5.40 3.60
C MET A 510 -31.45 -4.19 3.63
N VAL A 511 -32.18 -3.92 2.53
CA VAL A 511 -33.16 -2.82 2.46
C VAL A 511 -34.17 -2.90 3.62
N GLU A 512 -34.59 -4.11 3.99
CA GLU A 512 -35.57 -4.36 5.05
C GLU A 512 -35.04 -3.91 6.43
N GLU A 513 -33.73 -3.99 6.67
CA GLU A 513 -33.07 -3.53 7.89
C GLU A 513 -32.52 -2.09 7.79
N SER A 514 -33.23 -1.24 7.05
CA SER A 514 -32.89 0.18 6.84
C SER A 514 -32.49 0.98 8.10
N GLU A 515 -33.05 0.70 9.28
CA GLU A 515 -32.68 1.42 10.52
C GLU A 515 -31.22 1.18 10.93
N TYR A 516 -30.76 -0.06 10.81
CA TYR A 516 -29.39 -0.46 11.11
C TYR A 516 -28.42 0.17 10.09
N LEU A 517 -28.78 0.13 8.81
CA LEU A 517 -27.97 0.74 7.75
C LEU A 517 -27.86 2.26 7.91
N VAL A 518 -28.97 2.95 8.20
CA VAL A 518 -28.97 4.40 8.44
C VAL A 518 -28.07 4.76 9.62
N ALA A 519 -28.08 3.97 10.71
CA ALA A 519 -27.19 4.20 11.83
C ALA A 519 -25.70 4.08 11.43
N ILE A 520 -25.34 3.03 10.67
CA ILE A 520 -23.98 2.86 10.17
C ILE A 520 -23.57 4.00 9.24
N ILE A 521 -24.42 4.38 8.29
CA ILE A 521 -24.12 5.45 7.33
C ILE A 521 -23.98 6.79 8.05
N THR A 522 -24.80 7.06 9.06
CA THR A 522 -24.70 8.29 9.86
C THR A 522 -23.35 8.38 10.57
N GLU A 523 -22.88 7.28 11.16
CA GLU A 523 -21.56 7.21 11.78
C GLU A 523 -20.43 7.33 10.76
N PHE A 524 -20.58 6.74 9.58
CA PHE A 524 -19.64 6.92 8.46
C PHE A 524 -19.53 8.39 8.01
N LEU A 525 -20.66 9.09 7.85
CA LEU A 525 -20.69 10.51 7.53
C LEU A 525 -20.02 11.36 8.61
N ARG A 526 -20.23 11.01 9.89
CA ARG A 526 -19.55 11.65 11.02
C ARG A 526 -18.04 11.44 10.94
N SER A 527 -17.59 10.22 10.65
CA SER A 527 -16.16 9.86 10.51
C SER A 527 -15.48 10.64 9.39
N ILE A 528 -16.09 10.67 8.20
CA ILE A 528 -15.61 11.44 7.05
C ILE A 528 -15.51 12.93 7.39
N SER A 529 -16.55 13.47 8.03
CA SER A 529 -16.58 14.88 8.41
C SER A 529 -15.49 15.24 9.41
N ALA A 530 -15.19 14.34 10.36
CA ALA A 530 -14.12 14.51 11.33
C ALA A 530 -12.73 14.58 10.66
N GLU A 531 -12.51 13.74 9.63
CA GLU A 531 -11.28 13.72 8.84
C GLU A 531 -11.25 14.76 7.70
N LYS A 532 -12.32 15.56 7.53
CA LYS A 532 -12.48 16.59 6.49
C LYS A 532 -12.36 16.04 5.06
N LEU A 533 -12.85 14.82 4.85
CA LEU A 533 -12.89 14.20 3.52
C LEU A 533 -14.19 14.56 2.79
N LYS A 534 -14.20 14.45 1.47
CA LYS A 534 -15.42 14.61 0.67
C LYS A 534 -16.25 13.33 0.69
N VAL A 535 -17.56 13.49 0.75
CA VAL A 535 -18.53 12.39 0.69
C VAL A 535 -19.01 12.22 -0.74
N ASP A 536 -19.09 10.98 -1.23
CA ASP A 536 -19.76 10.66 -2.50
C ASP A 536 -21.26 10.99 -2.38
N LEU A 537 -21.78 11.75 -3.34
CA LEU A 537 -23.20 12.14 -3.42
C LEU A 537 -24.15 10.94 -3.38
N ASN A 538 -23.71 9.78 -3.88
CA ASN A 538 -24.49 8.56 -3.86
C ASN A 538 -24.78 8.05 -2.45
N ILE A 539 -23.91 8.34 -1.46
CA ILE A 539 -24.16 8.02 -0.05
C ILE A 539 -25.37 8.80 0.47
N TYR A 540 -25.49 10.07 0.11
CA TYR A 540 -26.66 10.89 0.47
C TYR A 540 -27.92 10.38 -0.21
N VAL A 541 -27.85 10.06 -1.50
CA VAL A 541 -28.97 9.49 -2.26
C VAL A 541 -29.46 8.18 -1.63
N MET A 542 -28.54 7.27 -1.28
CA MET A 542 -28.84 6.03 -0.58
C MET A 542 -29.49 6.29 0.79
N THR A 543 -28.96 7.23 1.57
CA THR A 543 -29.53 7.58 2.89
C THR A 543 -30.98 8.05 2.77
N ILE A 544 -31.29 8.86 1.75
CA ILE A 544 -32.67 9.31 1.47
C ILE A 544 -33.57 8.12 1.13
N ARG A 545 -33.10 7.20 0.27
CA ARG A 545 -33.87 6.01 -0.12
C ARG A 545 -34.20 5.13 1.09
N LEU A 546 -33.22 4.84 1.94
CA LEU A 546 -33.40 4.02 3.14
C LEU A 546 -34.37 4.66 4.16
N LEU A 547 -34.24 5.98 4.40
CA LEU A 547 -35.14 6.72 5.29
C LEU A 547 -36.57 6.82 4.71
N ALA A 548 -36.69 7.00 3.40
CA ALA A 548 -37.99 7.05 2.73
C ALA A 548 -38.68 5.67 2.74
N TYR A 549 -37.92 4.60 2.50
CA TYR A 549 -38.39 3.22 2.57
C TYR A 549 -38.95 2.86 3.95
N SER A 550 -38.22 3.21 5.02
CA SER A 550 -38.66 3.05 6.42
C SER A 550 -39.69 4.07 6.90
N LYS A 551 -40.14 5.00 6.03
CA LYS A 551 -41.07 6.09 6.37
C LYS A 551 -40.59 7.00 7.52
N ARG A 552 -39.29 7.07 7.78
CA ARG A 552 -38.65 7.92 8.81
C ARG A 552 -38.48 9.37 8.32
N PHE A 553 -39.57 9.99 7.88
CA PHE A 553 -39.54 11.31 7.22
C PHE A 553 -39.15 12.48 8.15
N ALA A 554 -39.37 12.34 9.46
CA ALA A 554 -38.95 13.34 10.43
C ALA A 554 -37.43 13.44 10.52
N GLU A 555 -36.75 12.28 10.54
CA GLU A 555 -35.29 12.21 10.54
C GLU A 555 -34.71 12.67 9.20
N LEU A 556 -35.31 12.29 8.09
CA LEU A 556 -34.94 12.81 6.76
C LEU A 556 -34.99 14.36 6.72
N SER A 557 -36.02 14.96 7.31
CA SER A 557 -36.15 16.40 7.43
C SER A 557 -35.04 17.01 8.30
N LEU A 558 -34.69 16.34 9.40
CA LEU A 558 -33.62 16.75 10.31
C LEU A 558 -32.24 16.68 9.63
N PHE A 559 -31.94 15.58 8.92
CA PHE A 559 -30.67 15.37 8.24
C PHE A 559 -30.44 16.44 7.16
N THR A 560 -31.49 16.82 6.46
CA THR A 560 -31.45 17.88 5.44
C THR A 560 -31.30 19.26 6.08
N THR A 561 -32.07 19.56 7.13
CA THR A 561 -32.05 20.87 7.80
C THR A 561 -30.72 21.14 8.51
N ASN A 562 -30.14 20.10 9.13
CA ASN A 562 -28.86 20.19 9.84
C ASN A 562 -27.65 20.04 8.92
N LYS A 563 -27.83 19.93 7.60
CA LYS A 563 -26.76 19.73 6.61
C LYS A 563 -25.90 18.49 6.87
N ILE A 564 -26.49 17.44 7.46
CA ILE A 564 -25.87 16.11 7.49
C ILE A 564 -25.86 15.55 6.06
N ILE A 565 -26.96 15.77 5.33
CA ILE A 565 -27.05 15.60 3.89
C ILE A 565 -26.73 16.94 3.24
N GLU A 566 -25.65 16.99 2.47
CA GLU A 566 -25.26 18.21 1.77
C GLU A 566 -26.17 18.46 0.56
N PRO A 567 -26.50 19.73 0.26
CA PRO A 567 -27.37 20.06 -0.86
C PRO A 567 -26.64 19.84 -2.18
N SER A 568 -27.18 18.95 -3.03
CA SER A 568 -26.75 18.74 -4.41
C SER A 568 -27.94 18.59 -5.35
N LYS A 569 -27.69 18.64 -6.66
CA LYS A 569 -28.72 18.42 -7.68
C LYS A 569 -29.35 17.02 -7.52
N GLU A 570 -28.51 16.01 -7.36
CA GLU A 570 -28.87 14.60 -7.22
C GLU A 570 -29.69 14.36 -5.94
N VAL A 571 -29.28 14.95 -4.82
CA VAL A 571 -29.98 14.90 -3.55
C VAL A 571 -31.37 15.55 -3.66
N ALA A 572 -31.45 16.72 -4.29
CA ALA A 572 -32.73 17.41 -4.49
C ALA A 572 -33.71 16.59 -5.33
N PHE A 573 -33.25 15.97 -6.42
CA PHE A 573 -34.08 15.09 -7.24
C PHE A 573 -34.50 13.83 -6.49
N GLN A 574 -33.60 13.22 -5.71
CA GLN A 574 -33.95 12.05 -4.92
C GLN A 574 -35.03 12.38 -3.86
N LEU A 575 -34.97 13.53 -3.20
CA LEU A 575 -36.01 14.00 -2.29
C LEU A 575 -37.36 14.20 -3.00
N LEU A 576 -37.35 14.80 -4.20
CA LEU A 576 -38.57 15.00 -5.00
C LEU A 576 -39.21 13.66 -5.40
N GLU A 577 -38.40 12.71 -5.84
CA GLU A 577 -38.83 11.37 -6.24
C GLU A 577 -39.36 10.58 -5.05
N SER A 578 -38.60 10.49 -3.95
CA SER A 578 -39.02 9.80 -2.72
C SER A 578 -40.28 10.43 -2.11
N GLY A 579 -40.42 11.75 -2.16
CA GLY A 579 -41.63 12.45 -1.75
C GLY A 579 -42.84 12.12 -2.63
N ARG A 580 -42.66 11.97 -3.94
CA ARG A 580 -43.72 11.57 -4.88
C ARG A 580 -44.16 10.12 -4.66
N GLN A 581 -43.20 9.20 -4.60
CA GLN A 581 -43.46 7.76 -4.41
C GLN A 581 -44.21 7.47 -3.11
N ASN A 582 -43.89 8.19 -2.03
CA ASN A 582 -44.52 8.02 -0.71
C ASN A 582 -45.70 8.97 -0.45
N GLN A 583 -46.12 9.76 -1.43
CA GLN A 583 -47.16 10.79 -1.28
C GLN A 583 -46.91 11.76 -0.11
N ASN A 584 -45.63 12.07 0.17
CA ASN A 584 -45.22 12.93 1.27
C ASN A 584 -44.88 14.34 0.79
N ILE A 585 -45.83 15.26 0.98
CA ILE A 585 -45.71 16.68 0.57
C ILE A 585 -44.54 17.38 1.27
N ARG A 586 -44.25 17.04 2.54
CA ARG A 586 -43.17 17.70 3.30
C ARG A 586 -41.80 17.38 2.73
N VAL A 587 -41.55 16.10 2.42
CA VAL A 587 -40.28 15.66 1.81
C VAL A 587 -40.13 16.24 0.40
N ARG A 588 -41.22 16.27 -0.37
CA ARG A 588 -41.22 16.88 -1.70
C ARG A 588 -40.89 18.38 -1.63
N LYS A 589 -41.42 19.09 -0.62
CA LYS A 589 -41.08 20.50 -0.38
C LYS A 589 -39.60 20.70 -0.06
N LEU A 590 -38.96 19.80 0.70
CA LEU A 590 -37.52 19.88 0.97
C LEU A 590 -36.70 19.82 -0.33
N GLY A 591 -37.06 18.95 -1.27
CA GLY A 591 -36.41 18.88 -2.58
C GLY A 591 -36.59 20.18 -3.39
N LEU A 592 -37.80 20.75 -3.41
CA LEU A 592 -38.08 22.03 -4.07
C LEU A 592 -37.30 23.19 -3.42
N ASP A 593 -37.25 23.24 -2.09
CA ASP A 593 -36.50 24.23 -1.33
C ASP A 593 -34.99 24.13 -1.62
N MET A 594 -34.47 22.91 -1.76
CA MET A 594 -33.07 22.64 -2.10
C MET A 594 -32.72 23.07 -3.53
N LEU A 595 -33.59 22.82 -4.52
CA LEU A 595 -33.39 23.32 -5.90
C LEU A 595 -33.32 24.86 -5.93
N ARG A 596 -34.17 25.52 -5.13
CA ARG A 596 -34.14 26.98 -4.98
C ARG A 596 -32.86 27.46 -4.31
N GLN A 597 -32.42 26.78 -3.24
CA GLN A 597 -31.16 27.09 -2.56
C GLN A 597 -29.95 26.98 -3.50
N LEU A 598 -29.93 25.97 -4.37
CA LEU A 598 -28.87 25.74 -5.35
C LEU A 598 -28.99 26.61 -6.61
N SER A 599 -29.99 27.49 -6.70
CA SER A 599 -30.29 28.30 -7.88
C SER A 599 -30.51 27.48 -9.17
N LEU A 600 -31.00 26.24 -9.03
CA LEU A 600 -31.35 25.36 -10.15
C LEU A 600 -32.74 25.72 -10.68
N HIS A 601 -32.87 26.93 -11.24
CA HIS A 601 -34.16 27.53 -11.56
C HIS A 601 -34.96 26.75 -12.61
N HIS A 602 -34.31 26.23 -13.66
CA HIS A 602 -34.96 25.41 -14.69
C HIS A 602 -35.58 24.14 -14.09
N ASP A 603 -34.80 23.42 -13.27
CA ASP A 603 -35.21 22.16 -12.66
C ASP A 603 -36.35 22.40 -11.66
N TYR A 604 -36.28 23.49 -10.88
CA TYR A 604 -37.35 23.91 -9.97
C TYR A 604 -38.68 24.19 -10.69
N ILE A 605 -38.63 24.96 -11.79
CA ILE A 605 -39.81 25.27 -12.62
C ILE A 605 -40.38 23.97 -13.19
N SER A 606 -39.53 23.07 -13.70
CA SER A 606 -39.95 21.79 -14.26
C SER A 606 -40.66 20.92 -13.21
N SER A 607 -40.17 20.88 -11.97
CA SER A 607 -40.80 20.14 -10.88
C SER A 607 -42.15 20.73 -10.46
N LEU A 608 -42.30 22.05 -10.42
CA LEU A 608 -43.59 22.71 -10.15
C LEU A 608 -44.62 22.43 -11.24
N VAL A 609 -44.20 22.45 -12.50
CA VAL A 609 -45.05 22.11 -13.66
C VAL A 609 -45.53 20.66 -13.57
N GLN A 610 -44.66 19.71 -13.20
CA GLN A 610 -45.03 18.31 -12.99
C GLN A 610 -46.05 18.11 -11.85
N ASP A 611 -46.11 19.03 -10.89
CA ASP A 611 -47.07 19.03 -9.79
C ASP A 611 -48.37 19.79 -10.10
N GLY A 612 -48.46 20.40 -11.29
CA GLY A 612 -49.61 21.18 -11.72
C GLY A 612 -49.61 22.64 -11.23
N TYR A 613 -48.53 23.12 -10.61
CA TYR A 613 -48.42 24.52 -10.13
C TYR A 613 -47.93 25.48 -11.22
N TYR A 614 -48.59 25.50 -12.38
CA TYR A 614 -48.17 26.26 -13.57
C TYR A 614 -48.04 27.77 -13.32
N LEU A 615 -48.93 28.36 -12.52
CA LEU A 615 -48.89 29.80 -12.24
C LEU A 615 -47.74 30.21 -11.34
N GLU A 616 -47.45 29.40 -10.32
CA GLU A 616 -46.32 29.63 -9.43
C GLU A 616 -45.00 29.46 -10.21
N ALA A 617 -44.92 28.42 -11.05
CA ALA A 617 -43.80 28.18 -11.94
C ALA A 617 -43.55 29.36 -12.90
N LEU A 618 -44.60 29.93 -13.51
CA LEU A 618 -44.48 31.06 -14.43
C LEU A 618 -44.06 32.35 -13.71
N ARG A 619 -44.65 32.63 -12.54
CA ARG A 619 -44.24 33.78 -11.70
C ARG A 619 -42.78 33.68 -11.27
N TYR A 620 -42.33 32.48 -10.90
CA TYR A 620 -40.94 32.23 -10.54
C TYR A 620 -40.01 32.42 -11.74
N ALA A 621 -40.38 31.90 -12.91
CA ALA A 621 -39.63 32.07 -14.16
C ALA A 621 -39.47 33.55 -14.54
N GLN A 622 -40.54 34.33 -14.42
CA GLN A 622 -40.51 35.78 -14.66
C GLN A 622 -39.58 36.50 -13.67
N LYS A 623 -39.69 36.19 -12.37
CA LYS A 623 -38.87 36.80 -11.31
C LYS A 623 -37.37 36.55 -11.52
N HIS A 624 -37.01 35.34 -11.93
CA HIS A 624 -35.61 34.93 -12.12
C HIS A 624 -35.13 35.01 -13.59
N LYS A 625 -35.96 35.55 -14.49
CA LYS A 625 -35.68 35.72 -15.94
C LYS A 625 -35.20 34.43 -16.62
N VAL A 626 -35.83 33.30 -16.30
CA VAL A 626 -35.51 32.00 -16.91
C VAL A 626 -36.21 31.90 -18.26
N THR A 627 -35.44 31.88 -19.35
CA THR A 627 -35.96 31.88 -20.73
C THR A 627 -36.17 30.48 -21.31
N SER A 628 -35.55 29.45 -20.73
CA SER A 628 -35.55 28.06 -21.19
C SER A 628 -36.80 27.26 -20.79
N VAL A 629 -37.95 27.91 -20.62
CA VAL A 629 -39.18 27.28 -20.13
C VAL A 629 -39.95 26.66 -21.30
N ARG A 630 -40.47 25.43 -21.16
CA ARG A 630 -41.30 24.77 -22.19
C ARG A 630 -42.69 25.44 -22.27
N SER A 631 -42.86 26.38 -23.18
CA SER A 631 -44.09 27.18 -23.38
C SER A 631 -45.36 26.36 -23.60
N SER A 632 -45.28 25.27 -24.37
CA SER A 632 -46.40 24.35 -24.62
C SER A 632 -47.11 23.87 -23.36
N LEU A 633 -46.36 23.44 -22.34
CA LEU A 633 -46.93 22.91 -21.09
C LEU A 633 -47.76 23.94 -20.32
N PHE A 634 -47.40 25.22 -20.38
CA PHE A 634 -48.14 26.29 -19.71
C PHE A 634 -49.39 26.68 -20.50
N LEU A 635 -49.30 26.67 -21.84
CA LEU A 635 -50.42 27.00 -22.72
C LEU A 635 -51.48 25.90 -22.76
N GLU A 636 -51.07 24.63 -22.78
CA GLU A 636 -51.96 23.48 -22.69
C GLU A 636 -52.70 23.46 -21.34
N ALA A 637 -51.99 23.70 -20.23
CA ALA A 637 -52.61 23.81 -18.92
C ALA A 637 -53.58 24.99 -18.81
N ALA A 638 -53.22 26.13 -19.40
CA ALA A 638 -54.10 27.30 -19.46
C ALA A 638 -55.35 27.04 -20.28
N PHE A 639 -55.21 26.39 -21.44
CA PHE A 639 -56.33 26.01 -22.29
C PHE A 639 -57.24 24.98 -21.60
N ALA A 640 -56.67 23.99 -20.92
CA ALA A 640 -57.43 23.00 -20.15
C ALA A 640 -58.23 23.60 -18.98
N SER A 641 -57.81 24.76 -18.45
CA SER A 641 -58.54 25.49 -17.40
C SER A 641 -59.82 26.17 -17.88
N ASN A 642 -60.05 26.21 -19.20
CA ASN A 642 -61.21 26.82 -19.87
C ASN A 642 -61.44 28.31 -19.55
N ASP A 643 -60.41 29.01 -19.07
CA ASP A 643 -60.41 30.45 -18.85
C ASP A 643 -59.58 31.15 -19.94
N LEU A 644 -60.28 31.80 -20.88
CA LEU A 644 -59.67 32.51 -22.00
C LEU A 644 -58.85 33.72 -21.56
N GLN A 645 -59.20 34.37 -20.44
CA GLN A 645 -58.42 35.47 -19.90
C GLN A 645 -57.09 34.96 -19.32
N HIS A 646 -57.14 33.77 -18.72
CA HIS A 646 -55.97 33.07 -18.23
C HIS A 646 -54.98 32.72 -19.35
N LEU A 647 -55.49 32.20 -20.47
CA LEU A 647 -54.69 31.88 -21.66
C LEU A 647 -54.06 33.13 -22.28
N ALA A 648 -54.82 34.23 -22.41
CA ALA A 648 -54.29 35.51 -22.91
C ALA A 648 -53.17 36.07 -22.02
N ALA A 649 -53.34 35.98 -20.69
CA ALA A 649 -52.33 36.44 -19.74
C ALA A 649 -51.03 35.63 -19.83
N ILE A 650 -51.13 34.30 -19.96
CA ILE A 650 -49.97 33.41 -20.10
C ILE A 650 -49.25 33.63 -21.43
N LEU A 651 -49.98 33.79 -22.55
CA LEU A 651 -49.41 34.15 -23.86
C LEU A 651 -48.62 35.46 -23.81
N ARG A 652 -49.14 36.48 -23.10
CA ARG A 652 -48.45 37.76 -22.92
C ARG A 652 -47.17 37.59 -22.11
N VAL A 653 -47.24 36.91 -20.96
CA VAL A 653 -46.07 36.69 -20.09
C VAL A 653 -44.99 35.87 -20.79
N LEU A 654 -45.35 34.83 -21.56
CA LEU A 654 -44.39 34.05 -22.35
C LEU A 654 -43.76 34.88 -23.48
N SER A 655 -44.52 35.78 -24.11
CA SER A 655 -44.01 36.71 -25.12
C SER A 655 -43.02 37.74 -24.57
N GLU A 656 -43.15 38.11 -23.30
CA GLU A 656 -42.22 39.01 -22.60
C GLU A 656 -41.00 38.27 -22.06
N LEU A 657 -41.18 37.01 -21.64
CA LEU A 657 -40.14 36.21 -20.99
C LEU A 657 -39.20 35.50 -22.00
N ILE A 658 -39.73 35.00 -23.12
CA ILE A 658 -38.99 34.19 -24.09
C ILE A 658 -38.74 35.02 -25.36
N PRO A 659 -37.48 35.39 -25.66
CA PRO A 659 -37.15 36.11 -26.89
C PRO A 659 -37.54 35.30 -28.13
N GLY A 660 -38.24 35.93 -29.09
CA GLY A 660 -38.67 35.27 -30.33
C GLY A 660 -39.88 34.34 -30.21
N PHE A 661 -40.52 34.25 -29.03
CA PHE A 661 -41.67 33.36 -28.84
C PHE A 661 -42.84 33.64 -29.80
N LYS A 662 -43.07 34.89 -30.19
CA LYS A 662 -44.11 35.28 -31.16
C LYS A 662 -43.94 34.68 -32.56
N GLU A 663 -42.75 34.17 -32.88
CA GLU A 663 -42.44 33.56 -34.18
C GLU A 663 -42.58 32.03 -34.15
N THR A 664 -42.90 31.45 -32.98
CA THR A 664 -43.05 30.00 -32.81
C THR A 664 -44.42 29.50 -33.27
N SER A 665 -44.48 28.26 -33.77
CA SER A 665 -45.75 27.60 -34.14
C SER A 665 -46.71 27.43 -32.96
N GLU A 666 -46.17 27.32 -31.74
CA GLU A 666 -46.93 27.24 -30.50
C GLU A 666 -47.72 28.53 -30.24
N TYR A 667 -47.08 29.70 -30.43
CA TYR A 667 -47.75 31.00 -30.29
C TYR A 667 -48.92 31.13 -31.28
N TYR A 668 -48.70 30.81 -32.55
CA TYR A 668 -49.76 30.90 -33.56
C TYR A 668 -50.94 29.96 -33.29
N THR A 669 -50.66 28.74 -32.83
CA THR A 669 -51.70 27.74 -32.50
C THR A 669 -52.60 28.23 -31.36
N PHE A 670 -52.01 28.62 -30.22
CA PHE A 670 -52.80 29.03 -29.05
C PHE A 670 -53.40 30.43 -29.18
N TYR A 671 -52.75 31.33 -29.93
CA TYR A 671 -53.33 32.64 -30.26
C TYR A 671 -54.53 32.50 -31.22
N GLY A 672 -54.47 31.57 -32.17
CA GLY A 672 -55.61 31.22 -33.05
C GLY A 672 -56.80 30.68 -32.25
N LEU A 673 -56.57 29.70 -31.36
CA LEU A 673 -57.59 29.12 -30.48
C LEU A 673 -58.27 30.18 -29.57
N LEU A 674 -57.55 31.21 -29.16
CA LEU A 674 -58.09 32.33 -28.37
C LEU A 674 -59.04 33.24 -29.18
N ASN A 675 -58.79 33.39 -30.49
CA ASN A 675 -59.62 34.19 -31.38
C ASN A 675 -60.84 33.42 -31.91
N ASP A 676 -60.72 32.12 -32.16
CA ASP A 676 -61.83 31.28 -32.63
C ASP A 676 -62.92 31.13 -31.56
N THR A 677 -62.53 30.97 -30.29
CA THR A 677 -63.48 30.84 -29.17
C THR A 677 -64.14 32.16 -28.76
N SER A 678 -63.43 33.29 -28.87
CA SER A 678 -64.02 34.62 -28.64
C SER A 678 -65.02 35.04 -29.72
N SER A 679 -64.93 34.46 -30.93
CA SER A 679 -65.92 34.63 -31.99
C SER A 679 -67.24 33.87 -31.75
N SER A 680 -67.26 32.82 -30.90
CA SER A 680 -68.46 32.03 -30.58
C SER A 680 -69.30 32.55 -29.41
N VAL A 681 -68.80 33.53 -28.63
CA VAL A 681 -69.53 34.13 -27.48
C VAL A 681 -70.24 35.44 -27.85
N ALA A 682 -70.13 35.87 -29.11
CA ALA A 682 -70.82 37.04 -29.65
C ALA A 682 -71.93 36.63 -30.64
N VAL A 683 -72.94 35.90 -30.15
CA VAL A 683 -74.27 35.79 -30.77
C VAL A 683 -75.34 35.80 -29.69
#